data_AF-A0A7X3X7P9-F1
#
_entry.id   AF-A0A7X3X7P9-F1
#
_cell.length_a   1.000
_cell.length_b   1.000
_cell.length_c   1.000
_cell.angle_alpha   90.00
_cell.angle_beta   90.00
_cell.angle_gamma   90.00
#
_symmetry.space_group_name_H-M   'P 1'
#
loop_
_entity.id
_entity.type
_entity.pdbx_description
1 polymer ?
#
loop_
_entity_poly.entity_id
_entity_poly.type
_entity_poly.pdbx_seq_one_letter_code
_entity_poly.pdbx_strand_id
1 'polypeptide(L)'
;MNIDDFTRILRTFADQPNNLDIDGGRLLVEIRDELIEADLSNRGGTVWVQEPGAEPRSAYKWILRRVARIDQLADRLLSYIPEEEYFVTPRGLLLDQLDVDPTEADVAKSDAVSALVRTLSQRPSGASTVLYLTSDAGEGKTTVVNHVAREQAKRFKDGKATWLLLPISLGGRPFLRFDDVVVGELVNRLRFQHLYYDAFLELTKLGVLVPAFDGFEEMFIESSSGEAVSALGNLVQHLQSSGSVLIAARKAYFEFHNFRTQARLFDVIHQSHSVTFSRLTLRRWRREQFQRYCRLRGLRSGDNLYRKVAERLGNRHPLLTRAVLVKKLVDIAEELPSTDAVLEQIGSDPDEYFVDFVTTIVEREAKEKWLDRSGEAAQPLLTVNDHFDLLAMIAREMWEMRSDALKRDYLELVTDVFTSDRKFSPEIDRQIRKRLPEHSLLALVSGTGDMLAFDHDDFRRFFLGRALGQMLLSASDEELASWLNVAALPADTVDAACRYTVQAGATAGATIERVVGIGQQAPTTSYMKENSGGIALTLAGLGVERGTLLQGLVFPPEALVGIRLTGVRVSDCEFQATGLKNARIVDTEFRRCRFHRLEDGADTVAGSTLLDCDVDQWVGEGDVGVYDPARVCRALADEGFRVDRSEPVATPDDEERAVVDAEAEMAERALRIFMRATHINDVVFRHKLGQRANEFFDVVLPELLARGILEQVPYRGSGRGTRYKLNVPMQRIAEVVPARGLTLADLIEKLGGRSGRE
;
A
#
# COMPACT_ATOMS: atom_id res chain seq x y z
N MET A 1 29.19 23.44 5.50
CA MET A 1 28.05 24.31 5.15
C MET A 1 28.62 25.69 4.89
N ASN A 2 28.44 26.19 3.67
CA ASN A 2 28.86 27.54 3.30
C ASN A 2 27.83 28.57 3.82
N ILE A 3 28.09 29.86 3.59
CA ILE A 3 27.21 30.93 4.07
C ILE A 3 25.87 30.98 3.34
N ASP A 4 25.84 30.61 2.05
CA ASP A 4 24.62 30.63 1.25
C ASP A 4 23.64 29.55 1.71
N ASP A 5 24.13 28.32 1.92
CA ASP A 5 23.36 27.22 2.49
C ASP A 5 22.87 27.57 3.90
N PHE A 6 23.75 28.13 4.73
CA PHE A 6 23.40 28.54 6.09
C PHE A 6 22.26 29.55 6.10
N THR A 7 22.38 30.60 5.29
CA THR A 7 21.38 31.67 5.16
C THR A 7 20.07 31.13 4.63
N ARG A 8 20.13 30.32 3.57
CA ARG A 8 18.95 29.70 2.94
C ARG A 8 18.17 28.82 3.92
N ILE A 9 18.86 27.99 4.69
CA ILE A 9 18.22 27.13 5.70
C ILE A 9 17.70 27.98 6.86
N LEU A 10 18.47 28.95 7.36
CA LEU A 10 18.05 29.74 8.51
C LEU A 10 16.79 30.57 8.22
N ARG A 11 16.62 31.07 6.99
CA ARG A 11 15.40 31.78 6.55
C ARG A 11 14.13 30.95 6.71
N THR A 12 14.18 29.62 6.59
CA THR A 12 12.98 28.78 6.74
C THR A 12 12.54 28.62 8.19
N PHE A 13 13.38 29.03 9.15
CA PHE A 13 13.07 29.03 10.58
C PHE A 13 12.70 30.40 11.12
N ALA A 14 12.98 31.48 10.39
CA ALA A 14 12.65 32.83 10.80
C ALA A 14 11.14 33.05 10.78
N ASP A 15 10.62 33.82 11.74
CA ASP A 15 9.17 34.09 11.83
C ASP A 15 8.66 34.85 10.59
N GLN A 16 9.52 35.70 10.03
CA GLN A 16 9.31 36.35 8.73
C GLN A 16 10.61 36.33 7.92
N PRO A 17 10.55 36.30 6.57
CA PRO A 17 11.75 36.29 5.73
C PRO A 17 12.70 37.49 5.95
N ASN A 18 12.17 38.62 6.41
CA ASN A 18 12.92 39.85 6.67
C ASN A 18 13.52 39.89 8.09
N ASN A 19 13.20 38.93 8.95
CA ASN A 19 13.69 38.84 10.32
C ASN A 19 15.10 38.24 10.39
N LEU A 20 15.80 38.10 9.26
CA LEU A 20 17.18 37.63 9.20
C LEU A 20 18.05 38.72 8.57
N ASP A 21 19.01 39.22 9.35
CA ASP A 21 20.04 40.13 8.90
C ASP A 21 21.43 39.52 9.14
N ILE A 22 22.27 39.58 8.11
CA ILE A 22 23.66 39.12 8.17
C ILE A 22 24.52 40.22 7.55
N ASP A 23 25.13 41.04 8.40
CA ASP A 23 26.02 42.12 7.99
C ASP A 23 27.31 42.12 8.82
N GLY A 24 28.44 42.44 8.18
CA GLY A 24 29.73 42.60 8.84
C GLY A 24 30.24 41.38 9.62
N GLY A 25 29.75 40.17 9.31
CA GLY A 25 30.07 38.95 10.07
C GLY A 25 29.26 38.79 11.35
N ARG A 26 28.18 39.56 11.54
CA ARG A 26 27.18 39.36 12.59
C ARG A 26 25.91 38.77 12.02
N LEU A 27 25.22 38.00 12.84
CA LEU A 27 23.92 37.41 12.59
C LEU A 27 22.92 38.00 13.58
N LEU A 28 21.82 38.52 13.06
CA LEU A 28 20.63 38.89 13.81
C LEU A 28 19.45 38.11 13.22
N VAL A 29 18.80 37.27 14.03
CA VAL A 29 17.63 36.53 13.55
C VAL A 29 16.55 36.42 14.63
N GLU A 30 15.29 36.68 14.26
CA GLU A 30 14.14 36.42 15.14
C GLU A 30 13.50 35.07 14.79
N ILE A 31 13.45 34.18 15.77
CA ILE A 31 12.92 32.82 15.64
C ILE A 31 12.04 32.52 16.85
N ARG A 32 10.74 32.37 16.64
CA ARG A 32 9.72 32.11 17.69
C ARG A 32 9.72 33.21 18.74
N ASP A 33 9.63 34.46 18.31
CA ASP A 33 9.65 35.66 19.15
C ASP A 33 10.94 35.81 20.00
N GLU A 34 12.00 35.05 19.66
CA GLU A 34 13.32 35.13 20.30
C GLU A 34 14.30 35.78 19.32
N LEU A 35 14.82 36.95 19.69
CA LEU A 35 15.89 37.61 18.97
C LEU A 35 17.23 36.96 19.33
N ILE A 36 17.89 36.38 18.33
CA ILE A 36 19.17 35.70 18.47
C ILE A 36 20.27 36.52 17.79
N GLU A 37 21.28 36.90 18.58
CA GLU A 37 22.47 37.61 18.11
C GLU A 37 23.68 36.67 18.16
N ALA A 38 24.46 36.62 17.09
CA ALA A 38 25.69 35.82 17.06
C ALA A 38 26.76 36.37 16.12
N ASP A 39 28.03 36.11 16.43
CA ASP A 39 29.14 36.37 15.53
C ASP A 39 29.36 35.17 14.59
N LEU A 40 29.59 35.46 13.32
CA LEU A 40 29.89 34.49 12.27
C LEU A 40 31.38 34.52 11.92
N SER A 41 32.00 33.35 11.86
CA SER A 41 33.37 33.21 11.35
C SER A 41 33.46 32.08 10.34
N ASN A 42 34.25 32.26 9.29
CA ASN A 42 34.50 31.21 8.30
C ASN A 42 35.85 30.56 8.58
N ARG A 43 35.86 29.25 8.84
CA ARG A 43 37.07 28.46 9.08
C ARG A 43 37.08 27.30 8.09
N GLY A 44 37.97 27.37 7.08
CA GLY A 44 38.13 26.32 6.08
C GLY A 44 36.89 26.07 5.23
N GLY A 45 36.16 27.12 4.84
CA GLY A 45 34.93 27.01 4.02
C GLY A 45 33.69 26.56 4.80
N THR A 46 33.79 26.44 6.12
CA THR A 46 32.66 26.14 7.01
C THR A 46 32.36 27.35 7.89
N VAL A 47 31.10 27.74 7.92
CA VAL A 47 30.62 28.80 8.80
C VAL A 47 30.53 28.28 10.23
N TRP A 48 30.97 29.10 11.19
CA TRP A 48 30.88 28.91 12.62
C TRP A 48 30.08 30.07 13.23
N VAL A 49 29.22 29.73 14.18
CA VAL A 49 28.32 30.64 14.87
C VAL A 49 28.72 30.69 16.34
N GLN A 50 28.85 31.89 16.89
CA GLN A 50 29.17 32.12 18.29
C GLN A 50 28.16 33.09 18.91
N GLU A 51 27.25 32.56 19.73
CA GLU A 51 26.35 33.38 20.57
C GLU A 51 27.14 33.96 21.76
N PRO A 52 26.76 35.14 22.30
CA PRO A 52 27.37 35.73 23.49
C PRO A 52 27.41 34.74 24.66
N GLY A 53 28.60 34.50 25.21
CA GLY A 53 28.79 33.59 26.35
C GLY A 53 28.72 32.09 26.02
N ALA A 54 28.59 31.71 24.74
CA ALA A 54 28.59 30.32 24.29
C ALA A 54 29.88 29.94 23.54
N GLU A 55 30.21 28.66 23.54
CA GLU A 55 31.30 28.14 22.70
C GLU A 55 30.92 28.19 21.20
N PRO A 56 31.88 28.54 20.31
CA PRO A 56 31.65 28.52 18.87
C PRO A 56 31.23 27.13 18.36
N ARG A 57 30.18 27.08 17.54
CA ARG A 57 29.69 25.84 16.92
C ARG A 57 29.71 25.97 15.40
N SER A 58 29.98 24.88 14.68
CA SER A 58 29.74 24.86 13.23
C SER A 58 28.26 25.20 12.96
N ALA A 59 27.99 25.98 11.93
CA ALA A 59 26.64 26.41 11.54
C ALA A 59 25.65 25.24 11.42
N TYR A 60 26.10 24.11 10.87
CA TYR A 60 25.33 22.86 10.84
C TYR A 60 24.87 22.43 12.24
N LYS A 61 25.81 22.20 13.17
CA LYS A 61 25.48 21.82 14.57
C LYS A 61 24.64 22.88 15.29
N TRP A 62 24.87 24.16 15.00
CA TRP A 62 24.12 25.25 15.58
C TRP A 62 22.65 25.20 15.14
N ILE A 63 22.36 25.09 13.84
CA ILE A 63 20.99 24.91 13.33
C ILE A 63 20.32 23.71 14.00
N LEU A 64 20.98 22.54 14.00
CA LEU A 64 20.34 21.32 14.51
C LEU A 64 20.01 21.37 16.00
N ARG A 65 20.92 21.90 16.82
CA ARG A 65 20.77 21.87 18.29
C ARG A 65 20.06 23.08 18.84
N ARG A 66 20.40 24.28 18.34
CA ARG A 66 19.88 25.55 18.86
C ARG A 66 18.54 25.92 18.23
N VAL A 67 18.46 25.87 16.90
CA VAL A 67 17.30 26.36 16.15
C VAL A 67 16.23 25.26 16.06
N ALA A 68 16.56 24.16 15.38
CA ALA A 68 15.67 23.05 15.06
C ALA A 68 15.39 22.11 16.25
N ARG A 69 16.22 22.16 17.30
CA ARG A 69 16.07 21.37 18.54
C ARG A 69 15.86 19.86 18.28
N ILE A 70 16.65 19.29 17.36
CA ILE A 70 16.53 17.89 16.93
C ILE A 70 16.70 16.89 18.09
N ASP A 71 17.51 17.23 19.10
CA ASP A 71 17.66 16.40 20.30
C ASP A 71 16.32 16.25 21.06
N GLN A 72 15.53 17.34 21.14
CA GLN A 72 14.18 17.29 21.72
C GLN A 72 13.20 16.50 20.85
N LEU A 73 13.31 16.59 19.52
CA LEU A 73 12.50 15.76 18.62
C LEU A 73 12.79 14.27 18.84
N ALA A 74 14.05 13.88 19.03
CA ALA A 74 14.41 12.51 19.37
C ALA A 74 13.75 12.06 20.68
N ASP A 75 13.70 12.92 21.70
CA ASP A 75 12.98 12.64 22.95
C ASP A 75 11.47 12.47 22.74
N ARG A 76 10.87 13.30 21.88
CA ARG A 76 9.45 13.17 21.52
C ARG A 76 9.17 11.85 20.81
N LEU A 77 10.02 11.43 19.87
CA LEU A 77 9.89 10.14 19.19
C LEU A 77 9.92 8.98 20.21
N LEU A 78 10.84 9.02 21.18
CA LEU A 78 10.93 8.00 22.24
C LEU A 78 9.75 8.03 23.22
N SER A 79 9.08 9.17 23.38
CA SER A 79 7.97 9.33 24.32
C SER A 79 6.60 9.00 23.71
N TYR A 80 6.39 9.36 22.45
CA TYR A 80 5.06 9.31 21.81
C TYR A 80 4.89 8.18 20.80
N ILE A 81 5.97 7.60 20.28
CA ILE A 81 5.87 6.42 19.41
C ILE A 81 5.80 5.17 20.28
N PRO A 82 4.78 4.30 20.12
CA PRO A 82 4.63 3.11 20.94
C PRO A 82 5.82 2.14 20.76
N GLU A 83 6.25 1.51 21.84
CA GLU A 83 7.22 0.43 21.81
C GLU A 83 6.50 -0.91 21.66
N GLU A 84 6.92 -1.71 20.68
CA GLU A 84 6.46 -3.10 20.58
C GLU A 84 7.41 -3.97 21.41
N GLU A 85 6.98 -4.32 22.62
CA GLU A 85 7.77 -5.09 23.60
C GLU A 85 8.23 -6.43 23.01
N TYR A 86 7.36 -7.11 22.28
CA TYR A 86 7.62 -8.44 21.71
C TYR A 86 7.99 -8.37 20.22
N PHE A 87 8.74 -7.34 19.82
CA PHE A 87 9.11 -7.13 18.43
C PHE A 87 9.94 -8.28 17.86
N VAL A 88 9.50 -8.82 16.72
CA VAL A 88 10.22 -9.82 15.93
C VAL A 88 10.62 -9.22 14.59
N THR A 89 11.93 -9.19 14.34
CA THR A 89 12.50 -8.71 13.08
C THR A 89 11.97 -9.52 11.89
N PRO A 90 11.24 -8.89 10.94
CA PRO A 90 10.75 -9.57 9.76
C PRO A 90 11.86 -9.79 8.73
N ARG A 91 11.63 -10.75 7.85
CA ARG A 91 12.45 -10.96 6.64
C ARG A 91 11.90 -10.09 5.52
N GLY A 92 12.75 -9.80 4.54
CA GLY A 92 12.34 -9.02 3.37
C GLY A 92 13.01 -9.45 2.07
N LEU A 93 12.51 -8.91 0.97
CA LEU A 93 13.15 -8.91 -0.34
C LEU A 93 13.53 -7.47 -0.66
N LEU A 94 14.81 -7.21 -0.89
CA LEU A 94 15.31 -5.89 -1.24
C LEU A 94 15.62 -5.85 -2.73
N LEU A 95 14.92 -4.96 -3.42
CA LEU A 95 15.31 -4.45 -4.73
C LEU A 95 16.03 -3.11 -4.50
N ASP A 96 17.36 -3.15 -4.55
CA ASP A 96 18.21 -1.99 -4.18
C ASP A 96 18.27 -0.93 -5.30
N GLN A 97 18.89 0.21 -5.00
CA GLN A 97 19.15 1.29 -5.96
C GLN A 97 20.06 0.81 -7.10
N LEU A 98 19.81 1.28 -8.32
CA LEU A 98 20.62 0.90 -9.49
C LEU A 98 22.11 1.25 -9.37
N ASP A 99 22.43 2.34 -8.67
CA ASP A 99 23.81 2.76 -8.42
C ASP A 99 24.55 1.80 -7.46
N VAL A 100 23.82 0.97 -6.69
CA VAL A 100 24.37 0.02 -5.71
C VAL A 100 24.31 -1.41 -6.24
N ASP A 101 23.15 -1.82 -6.76
CA ASP A 101 22.93 -3.14 -7.33
C ASP A 101 22.22 -3.03 -8.70
N PRO A 102 22.98 -3.07 -9.80
CA PRO A 102 22.44 -2.99 -11.16
C PRO A 102 21.81 -4.32 -11.63
N THR A 103 21.73 -5.37 -10.82
CA THR A 103 21.17 -6.66 -11.27
C THR A 103 19.63 -6.67 -11.36
N GLU A 104 18.95 -5.72 -10.72
CA GLU A 104 17.48 -5.66 -10.64
C GLU A 104 16.81 -6.91 -10.02
N ALA A 105 17.59 -7.76 -9.35
CA ALA A 105 17.06 -8.93 -8.67
C ALA A 105 16.61 -8.58 -7.24
N ASP A 106 15.48 -9.14 -6.82
CA ASP A 106 15.06 -9.12 -5.42
C ASP A 106 16.03 -9.97 -4.58
N VAL A 107 16.81 -9.32 -3.71
CA VAL A 107 17.76 -9.98 -2.83
C VAL A 107 17.10 -10.27 -1.49
N ALA A 108 17.03 -11.54 -1.11
CA ALA A 108 16.50 -11.94 0.19
C ALA A 108 17.35 -11.39 1.34
N LYS A 109 16.70 -10.73 2.31
CA LYS A 109 17.29 -10.22 3.54
C LYS A 109 16.67 -10.91 4.74
N SER A 110 17.52 -11.46 5.61
CA SER A 110 17.10 -12.09 6.87
C SER A 110 16.58 -11.07 7.88
N ASP A 111 17.05 -9.82 7.78
CA ASP A 111 16.69 -8.70 8.64
C ASP A 111 16.27 -7.51 7.75
N ALA A 112 14.95 -7.29 7.68
CA ALA A 112 14.39 -6.18 6.93
C ALA A 112 14.65 -4.81 7.60
N VAL A 113 14.77 -4.75 8.94
CA VAL A 113 15.02 -3.52 9.69
C VAL A 113 16.41 -2.98 9.36
N SER A 114 17.43 -3.85 9.43
CA SER A 114 18.80 -3.51 9.07
C SER A 114 18.93 -3.12 7.59
N ALA A 115 18.22 -3.83 6.70
CA ALA A 115 18.18 -3.50 5.27
C ALA A 115 17.59 -2.10 5.04
N LEU A 116 16.44 -1.79 5.66
CA LEU A 116 15.76 -0.50 5.58
C LEU A 116 16.68 0.64 6.06
N VAL A 117 17.27 0.49 7.26
CA VAL A 117 18.16 1.52 7.83
C VAL A 117 19.39 1.72 6.95
N ARG A 118 19.97 0.64 6.41
CA ARG A 118 21.12 0.71 5.50
C ARG A 118 20.76 1.48 4.23
N THR A 119 19.65 1.14 3.58
CA THR A 119 19.22 1.80 2.35
C THR A 119 18.89 3.27 2.56
N LEU A 120 18.19 3.63 3.64
CA LEU A 120 17.91 5.05 3.95
C LEU A 120 19.17 5.84 4.33
N SER A 121 20.20 5.16 4.85
CA SER A 121 21.49 5.77 5.17
C SER A 121 22.39 5.96 3.95
N GLN A 122 22.12 5.26 2.84
CA GLN A 122 22.79 5.51 1.56
C GLN A 122 22.33 6.87 1.04
N ARG A 123 23.25 7.83 0.94
CA ARG A 123 22.99 9.17 0.40
C ARG A 123 23.66 9.28 -0.96
N PRO A 124 23.00 8.84 -2.05
CA PRO A 124 23.58 8.96 -3.38
C PRO A 124 23.85 10.45 -3.69
N SER A 125 25.03 10.74 -4.21
CA SER A 125 25.42 12.12 -4.49
C SER A 125 24.58 12.72 -5.60
N GLY A 126 23.90 13.83 -5.29
CA GLY A 126 23.07 14.55 -6.23
C GLY A 126 21.87 13.75 -6.73
N ALA A 127 21.30 12.87 -5.89
CA ALA A 127 20.00 12.25 -6.12
C ALA A 127 19.21 12.13 -4.81
N SER A 128 17.90 12.34 -4.87
CA SER A 128 16.98 12.02 -3.75
C SER A 128 16.68 10.53 -3.75
N THR A 129 16.55 9.94 -2.55
CA THR A 129 16.19 8.52 -2.39
C THR A 129 14.74 8.38 -2.01
N VAL A 130 14.00 7.53 -2.74
CA VAL A 130 12.67 7.08 -2.34
C VAL A 130 12.73 5.56 -2.12
N LEU A 131 12.53 5.14 -0.87
CA LEU A 131 12.44 3.73 -0.50
C LEU A 131 10.98 3.36 -0.27
N TYR A 132 10.50 2.36 -1.01
CA TYR A 132 9.18 1.78 -0.79
C TYR A 132 9.26 0.60 0.18
N LEU A 133 8.48 0.63 1.25
CA LEU A 133 8.25 -0.50 2.15
C LEU A 133 6.90 -1.12 1.83
N THR A 134 6.90 -2.33 1.27
CA THR A 134 5.67 -2.97 0.76
C THR A 134 5.34 -4.26 1.50
N SER A 135 4.07 -4.51 1.76
CA SER A 135 3.57 -5.78 2.29
C SER A 135 2.05 -5.86 2.17
N ASP A 136 1.49 -7.05 2.34
CA ASP A 136 0.05 -7.23 2.57
C ASP A 136 -0.37 -6.62 3.92
N ALA A 137 -1.69 -6.50 4.14
CA ALA A 137 -2.25 -6.12 5.44
C ALA A 137 -1.86 -7.14 6.52
N GLY A 138 -1.61 -6.66 7.74
CA GLY A 138 -1.30 -7.53 8.90
C GLY A 138 0.11 -8.09 8.98
N GLU A 139 0.99 -7.73 8.04
CA GLU A 139 2.40 -8.16 7.99
C GLU A 139 3.33 -7.30 8.88
N GLY A 140 2.85 -6.16 9.40
CA GLY A 140 3.56 -5.34 10.39
C GLY A 140 4.35 -4.13 9.87
N LYS A 141 3.93 -3.49 8.75
CA LYS A 141 4.59 -2.27 8.21
C LYS A 141 4.73 -1.17 9.26
N THR A 142 3.60 -0.75 9.84
CA THR A 142 3.52 0.29 10.88
C THR A 142 4.41 -0.07 12.08
N THR A 143 4.40 -1.34 12.50
CA THR A 143 5.24 -1.83 13.59
C THR A 143 6.74 -1.69 13.24
N VAL A 144 7.14 -2.04 12.01
CA VAL A 144 8.53 -1.87 11.54
C VAL A 144 8.92 -0.40 11.49
N VAL A 145 8.08 0.48 10.94
CA VAL A 145 8.34 1.92 10.86
C VAL A 145 8.52 2.53 12.25
N ASN A 146 7.60 2.24 13.19
CA ASN A 146 7.67 2.72 14.56
C ASN A 146 8.90 2.16 15.30
N HIS A 147 9.20 0.87 15.12
CA HIS A 147 10.38 0.24 15.72
C HIS A 147 11.68 0.90 15.22
N VAL A 148 11.82 1.11 13.91
CA VAL A 148 12.99 1.78 13.33
C VAL A 148 13.10 3.21 13.84
N ALA A 149 12.00 3.95 13.94
CA ALA A 149 12.02 5.33 14.41
C ALA A 149 12.52 5.44 15.86
N ARG A 150 12.04 4.57 16.75
CA ARG A 150 12.53 4.51 18.13
C ARG A 150 13.99 4.11 18.20
N GLU A 151 14.38 3.05 17.49
CA GLU A 151 15.77 2.56 17.52
C GLU A 151 16.76 3.59 16.95
N GLN A 152 16.39 4.26 15.86
CA GLN A 152 17.20 5.35 15.31
C GLN A 152 17.25 6.56 16.23
N ALA A 153 16.17 6.90 16.93
CA ALA A 153 16.19 7.96 17.95
C ALA A 153 17.12 7.60 19.13
N LYS A 154 17.10 6.36 19.62
CA LYS A 154 18.05 5.87 20.65
C LYS A 154 19.49 6.01 20.13
N ARG A 155 19.77 5.52 18.92
CA ARG A 155 21.10 5.61 18.31
C ARG A 155 21.56 7.04 18.05
N PHE A 156 20.65 7.94 17.69
CA PHE A 156 20.96 9.36 17.50
C PHE A 156 21.39 10.01 18.82
N LYS A 157 20.64 9.76 19.91
CA LYS A 157 21.00 10.24 21.25
C LYS A 157 22.32 9.69 21.76
N ASP A 158 22.63 8.44 21.42
CA ASP A 158 23.92 7.79 21.72
C ASP A 158 25.08 8.29 20.82
N GLY A 159 24.82 9.16 19.84
CA GLY A 159 25.82 9.60 18.87
C GLY A 159 26.24 8.53 17.84
N LYS A 160 25.51 7.41 17.76
CA LYS A 160 25.72 6.28 16.84
C LYS A 160 24.99 6.45 15.50
N ALA A 161 24.14 7.47 15.38
CA ALA A 161 23.44 7.85 14.16
C ALA A 161 23.40 9.38 14.03
N THR A 162 23.25 9.87 12.80
CA THR A 162 23.25 11.30 12.47
C THR A 162 21.89 11.80 11.97
N TRP A 163 20.87 10.94 11.99
CA TRP A 163 19.55 11.22 11.45
C TRP A 163 18.44 10.53 12.24
N LEU A 164 17.22 11.03 12.11
CA LEU A 164 16.00 10.50 12.73
C LEU A 164 15.00 10.08 11.65
N LEU A 165 14.31 8.95 11.88
CA LEU A 165 13.13 8.58 11.10
C LEU A 165 11.90 9.22 11.75
N LEU A 166 11.08 9.92 10.97
CA LEU A 166 9.83 10.54 11.43
C LEU A 166 8.65 9.79 10.80
N PRO A 167 7.94 8.92 11.55
CA PRO A 167 6.70 8.30 11.09
C PRO A 167 5.62 9.35 10.91
N ILE A 168 4.89 9.28 9.79
CA ILE A 168 3.80 10.17 9.43
C ILE A 168 2.64 9.30 8.98
N SER A 169 1.57 9.26 9.77
CA SER A 169 0.39 8.44 9.45
C SER A 169 -0.51 9.16 8.46
N LEU A 170 -0.77 8.51 7.32
CA LEU A 170 -1.74 8.95 6.31
C LEU A 170 -3.14 8.37 6.55
N GLY A 171 -3.22 7.35 7.42
CA GLY A 171 -4.43 6.69 7.92
C GLY A 171 -5.64 7.60 8.21
N GLY A 172 -6.76 7.39 7.51
CA GLY A 172 -8.09 7.91 7.88
C GLY A 172 -8.28 9.42 7.78
N ARG A 173 -7.65 10.08 6.80
CA ARG A 173 -7.73 11.53 6.61
C ARG A 173 -8.14 11.89 5.16
N PRO A 174 -9.35 12.42 4.93
CA PRO A 174 -9.81 12.80 3.59
C PRO A 174 -8.89 13.86 2.97
N PHE A 175 -8.39 13.59 1.77
CA PHE A 175 -7.57 14.45 0.89
C PHE A 175 -6.61 15.42 1.59
N LEU A 176 -5.34 15.02 1.71
CA LEU A 176 -4.31 15.77 2.41
C LEU A 176 -3.28 16.43 1.48
N ARG A 177 -2.98 17.69 1.73
CA ARG A 177 -1.70 18.27 1.35
C ARG A 177 -0.63 17.78 2.34
N PHE A 178 0.57 17.45 1.84
CA PHE A 178 1.64 16.85 2.66
C PHE A 178 2.09 17.75 3.81
N ASP A 179 2.05 19.07 3.62
CA ASP A 179 2.33 20.06 4.66
C ASP A 179 1.39 19.91 5.86
N ASP A 180 0.08 19.79 5.62
CA ASP A 180 -0.92 19.61 6.68
C ASP A 180 -0.70 18.30 7.46
N VAL A 181 -0.34 17.21 6.77
CA VAL A 181 -0.06 15.93 7.45
C VAL A 181 1.16 16.04 8.32
N VAL A 182 2.27 16.56 7.76
CA VAL A 182 3.55 16.68 8.46
C VAL A 182 3.40 17.58 9.68
N VAL A 183 2.77 18.74 9.51
CA VAL A 183 2.51 19.67 10.62
C VAL A 183 1.58 19.04 11.64
N GLY A 184 0.51 18.38 11.20
CA GLY A 184 -0.40 17.66 12.09
C GLY A 184 0.29 16.58 12.91
N GLU A 185 1.22 15.83 12.32
CA GLU A 185 2.00 14.80 13.01
C GLU A 185 2.96 15.40 14.05
N LEU A 186 3.70 16.45 13.66
CA LEU A 186 4.63 17.15 14.54
C LEU A 186 3.91 17.80 15.71
N VAL A 187 2.82 18.53 15.46
CA VAL A 187 2.13 19.34 16.47
C VAL A 187 1.18 18.50 17.31
N ASN A 188 0.30 17.70 16.69
CA ASN A 188 -0.78 17.02 17.41
C ASN A 188 -0.28 15.75 18.10
N ARG A 189 0.52 14.93 17.39
CA ARG A 189 1.03 13.66 17.95
C ARG A 189 2.30 13.85 18.76
N LEU A 190 3.32 14.48 18.18
CA LEU A 190 4.63 14.62 18.84
C LEU A 190 4.74 15.84 19.76
N ARG A 191 3.75 16.73 19.76
CA ARG A 191 3.75 17.99 20.54
C ARG A 191 5.04 18.79 20.33
N PHE A 192 5.46 18.88 19.07
CA PHE A 192 6.72 19.50 18.64
C PHE A 192 6.47 20.67 17.70
N GLN A 193 6.37 21.87 18.27
CA GLN A 193 6.00 23.12 17.58
C GLN A 193 7.24 23.91 17.11
N HIS A 194 8.32 23.23 16.75
CA HIS A 194 9.60 23.87 16.42
C HIS A 194 9.97 23.79 14.94
N LEU A 195 9.14 23.15 14.13
CA LEU A 195 9.37 22.96 12.70
C LEU A 195 8.13 23.35 11.90
N TYR A 196 8.32 24.34 11.03
CA TYR A 196 7.44 24.58 9.89
C TYR A 196 7.75 23.58 8.78
N TYR A 197 6.86 23.47 7.79
CA TYR A 197 7.02 22.54 6.68
C TYR A 197 8.30 22.80 5.85
N ASP A 198 8.61 24.07 5.55
CA ASP A 198 9.82 24.41 4.79
C ASP A 198 11.11 24.07 5.56
N ALA A 199 11.14 24.36 6.87
CA ALA A 199 12.24 23.97 7.74
C ALA A 199 12.40 22.45 7.83
N PHE A 200 11.29 21.72 7.88
CA PHE A 200 11.27 20.27 7.81
C PHE A 200 11.89 19.75 6.51
N LEU A 201 11.51 20.31 5.34
CA LEU A 201 12.08 19.95 4.04
C LEU A 201 13.59 20.20 3.99
N GLU A 202 14.07 21.32 4.54
CA GLU A 202 15.51 21.61 4.61
C GLU A 202 16.28 20.59 5.46
N LEU A 203 15.71 20.16 6.58
CA LEU A 203 16.30 19.10 7.40
C LEU A 203 16.29 17.73 6.70
N THR A 204 15.28 17.47 5.86
CA THR A 204 15.27 16.28 4.99
C THR A 204 16.35 16.36 3.93
N LYS A 205 16.55 17.52 3.28
CA LYS A 205 17.65 17.74 2.32
C LYS A 205 19.02 17.56 2.96
N LEU A 206 19.21 18.00 4.21
CA LEU A 206 20.44 17.74 4.98
C LEU A 206 20.60 16.27 5.38
N GLY A 207 19.57 15.44 5.20
CA GLY A 207 19.51 14.05 5.62
C GLY A 207 19.45 13.88 7.13
N VAL A 208 19.03 14.90 7.88
CA VAL A 208 18.87 14.82 9.34
C VAL A 208 17.52 14.20 9.69
N LEU A 209 16.51 14.48 8.87
CA LEU A 209 15.19 13.86 8.97
C LEU A 209 14.93 12.99 7.75
N VAL A 210 14.34 11.82 7.99
CA VAL A 210 13.80 10.96 6.94
C VAL A 210 12.31 10.77 7.24
N PRO A 211 11.39 11.39 6.49
CA PRO A 211 9.97 11.11 6.64
C PRO A 211 9.64 9.68 6.23
N ALA A 212 8.76 9.06 6.99
CA ALA A 212 8.18 7.76 6.72
C ALA A 212 6.66 7.87 6.65
N PHE A 213 6.14 7.97 5.43
CA PHE A 213 4.71 8.06 5.17
C PHE A 213 4.09 6.65 5.21
N ASP A 214 3.24 6.40 6.20
CA ASP A 214 2.59 5.10 6.45
C ASP A 214 1.10 5.15 6.11
N GLY A 215 0.60 4.14 5.40
CA GLY A 215 -0.75 4.13 4.83
C GLY A 215 -0.88 4.87 3.50
N PHE A 216 0.18 4.92 2.69
CA PHE A 216 0.18 5.68 1.42
C PHE A 216 -0.87 5.17 0.42
N GLU A 217 -1.28 3.90 0.51
CA GLU A 217 -2.35 3.34 -0.33
C GLU A 217 -3.70 4.04 -0.17
N GLU A 218 -4.00 4.62 1.00
CA GLU A 218 -5.29 5.24 1.30
C GLU A 218 -5.50 6.51 0.46
N MET A 219 -4.41 7.24 0.16
CA MET A 219 -4.45 8.41 -0.70
C MET A 219 -4.97 8.10 -2.12
N PHE A 220 -4.91 6.85 -2.58
CA PHE A 220 -5.38 6.44 -3.91
C PHE A 220 -6.80 5.92 -3.92
N ILE A 221 -7.34 5.54 -2.76
CA ILE A 221 -8.72 5.05 -2.62
C ILE A 221 -9.68 6.23 -2.56
N GLU A 222 -9.28 7.33 -1.92
CA GLU A 222 -10.12 8.52 -1.75
C GLU A 222 -10.04 9.52 -2.91
N SER A 223 -8.98 9.48 -3.72
CA SER A 223 -8.74 10.43 -4.81
C SER A 223 -8.69 9.74 -6.17
N SER A 224 -8.94 10.49 -7.25
CA SER A 224 -8.59 10.00 -8.59
C SER A 224 -7.09 9.71 -8.61
N SER A 225 -6.69 8.51 -9.06
CA SER A 225 -5.32 7.98 -8.96
C SER A 225 -4.18 8.90 -9.45
N GLY A 226 -4.47 10.00 -10.14
CA GLY A 226 -3.51 11.01 -10.55
C GLY A 226 -3.09 12.01 -9.45
N GLU A 227 -3.92 12.29 -8.44
CA GLU A 227 -3.64 13.34 -7.46
C GLU A 227 -2.55 12.94 -6.46
N ALA A 228 -2.61 11.71 -5.92
CA ALA A 228 -1.59 11.21 -5.00
C ALA A 228 -0.21 11.03 -5.67
N VAL A 229 -0.16 10.66 -6.95
CA VAL A 229 1.07 10.63 -7.75
C VAL A 229 1.68 12.02 -7.89
N SER A 230 0.83 13.01 -8.17
CA SER A 230 1.24 14.41 -8.32
C SER A 230 1.75 14.96 -6.99
N ALA A 231 1.10 14.64 -5.87
CA ALA A 231 1.54 15.02 -4.54
C ALA A 231 2.92 14.44 -4.21
N LEU A 232 3.15 13.16 -4.48
CA LEU A 232 4.46 12.54 -4.25
C LEU A 232 5.53 13.12 -5.19
N GLY A 233 5.19 13.37 -6.45
CA GLY A 233 6.06 14.05 -7.41
C GLY A 233 6.49 15.43 -6.91
N ASN A 234 5.55 16.25 -6.42
CA ASN A 234 5.82 17.58 -5.86
C ASN A 234 6.71 17.50 -4.61
N LEU A 235 6.45 16.57 -3.69
CA LEU A 235 7.31 16.35 -2.52
C LEU A 235 8.75 16.04 -2.95
N VAL A 236 8.92 15.12 -3.90
CA VAL A 236 10.24 14.71 -4.38
C VAL A 236 10.94 15.84 -5.14
N GLN A 237 10.21 16.65 -5.90
CA GLN A 237 10.76 17.87 -6.53
C GLN A 237 11.30 18.85 -5.48
N HIS A 238 10.56 19.07 -4.38
CA HIS A 238 10.99 19.96 -3.31
C HIS A 238 12.28 19.50 -2.64
N LEU A 239 12.64 18.21 -2.70
CA LEU A 239 13.89 17.69 -2.17
C LEU A 239 15.12 18.02 -3.03
N GLN A 240 14.92 18.48 -4.26
CA GLN A 240 15.97 19.03 -5.14
C GLN A 240 17.20 18.11 -5.30
N SER A 241 16.98 16.82 -5.49
CA SER A 241 18.05 15.79 -5.62
C SER A 241 18.90 15.59 -4.35
N SER A 242 18.33 15.84 -3.17
CA SER A 242 18.94 15.51 -1.87
C SER A 242 17.95 14.82 -0.94
N GLY A 243 18.42 14.22 0.14
CA GLY A 243 17.57 13.60 1.17
C GLY A 243 16.95 12.26 0.79
N SER A 244 16.26 11.65 1.77
CA SER A 244 15.64 10.34 1.65
C SER A 244 14.22 10.37 2.19
N VAL A 245 13.31 9.60 1.58
CA VAL A 245 11.92 9.41 2.01
C VAL A 245 11.60 7.92 2.02
N LEU A 246 10.85 7.50 3.04
CA LEU A 246 10.26 6.16 3.15
C LEU A 246 8.75 6.26 2.85
N ILE A 247 8.26 5.41 1.96
CA ILE A 247 6.84 5.30 1.63
C ILE A 247 6.40 3.87 1.94
N ALA A 248 5.53 3.68 2.93
CA ALA A 248 4.98 2.39 3.28
C ALA A 248 3.58 2.20 2.66
N ALA A 249 3.41 1.11 1.91
CA ALA A 249 2.18 0.84 1.15
C ALA A 249 1.85 -0.65 1.02
N ARG A 250 0.65 -0.97 0.53
CA ARG A 250 0.27 -2.35 0.15
C ARG A 250 1.08 -2.88 -1.04
N LYS A 251 1.33 -4.20 -1.08
CA LYS A 251 2.07 -4.85 -2.17
C LYS A 251 1.33 -4.77 -3.51
N ALA A 252 0.04 -5.12 -3.52
CA ALA A 252 -0.82 -5.07 -4.70
C ALA A 252 -0.84 -3.68 -5.36
N TYR A 253 -0.73 -2.61 -4.56
CA TYR A 253 -0.68 -1.24 -5.05
C TYR A 253 0.53 -0.98 -5.98
N PHE A 254 1.68 -1.61 -5.70
CA PHE A 254 2.85 -1.51 -6.59
C PHE A 254 2.72 -2.41 -7.82
N GLU A 255 2.19 -3.62 -7.66
CA GLU A 255 2.06 -4.59 -8.75
C GLU A 255 1.02 -4.13 -9.80
N PHE A 256 -0.08 -3.50 -9.37
CA PHE A 256 -1.19 -3.07 -10.22
C PHE A 256 -0.91 -1.78 -11.04
N HIS A 257 0.14 -1.03 -10.71
CA HIS A 257 0.41 0.32 -11.25
C HIS A 257 1.81 0.48 -11.88
N ASN A 258 2.52 -0.63 -12.06
CA ASN A 258 3.97 -0.67 -12.27
C ASN A 258 4.51 0.21 -13.41
N PHE A 259 3.79 0.40 -14.51
CA PHE A 259 4.33 1.15 -15.65
C PHE A 259 3.76 2.56 -15.80
N ARG A 260 2.43 2.71 -15.89
CA ARG A 260 1.81 4.01 -16.22
C ARG A 260 1.87 5.01 -15.07
N THR A 261 1.70 4.55 -13.84
CA THR A 261 1.72 5.40 -12.64
C THR A 261 3.14 5.80 -12.27
N GLN A 262 4.10 4.88 -12.38
CA GLN A 262 5.52 5.22 -12.25
C GLN A 262 5.92 6.20 -13.36
N ALA A 263 5.56 5.94 -14.62
CA ALA A 263 5.85 6.86 -15.72
C ALA A 263 5.28 8.27 -15.49
N ARG A 264 4.04 8.39 -14.97
CA ARG A 264 3.47 9.69 -14.55
C ARG A 264 4.27 10.36 -13.44
N LEU A 265 4.69 9.60 -12.42
CA LEU A 265 5.53 10.13 -11.34
C LEU A 265 6.88 10.62 -11.87
N PHE A 266 7.49 9.85 -12.76
CA PHE A 266 8.73 10.20 -13.46
C PHE A 266 8.55 11.47 -14.29
N ASP A 267 7.50 11.56 -15.09
CA ASP A 267 7.17 12.73 -15.91
C ASP A 267 7.01 14.01 -15.07
N VAL A 268 6.39 13.93 -13.90
CA VAL A 268 6.31 15.06 -12.97
C VAL A 268 7.71 15.47 -12.49
N ILE A 269 8.57 14.51 -12.13
CA ILE A 269 9.92 14.79 -11.60
C ILE A 269 10.92 15.25 -12.69
N HIS A 270 10.68 14.91 -13.96
CA HIS A 270 11.68 14.80 -15.04
C HIS A 270 12.48 16.05 -15.43
N GLN A 271 12.05 17.27 -15.09
CA GLN A 271 12.62 18.45 -15.75
C GLN A 271 13.98 18.90 -15.20
N SER A 272 14.36 18.57 -13.96
CA SER A 272 15.59 19.14 -13.36
C SER A 272 16.23 18.38 -12.19
N HIS A 273 15.62 17.31 -11.67
CA HIS A 273 16.07 16.66 -10.44
C HIS A 273 16.29 15.15 -10.60
N SER A 274 17.32 14.65 -9.91
CA SER A 274 17.69 13.23 -9.91
C SER A 274 17.04 12.50 -8.74
N VAL A 275 16.43 11.35 -9.01
CA VAL A 275 15.77 10.51 -8.01
C VAL A 275 16.08 9.04 -8.27
N THR A 276 16.32 8.30 -7.20
CA THR A 276 16.55 6.85 -7.22
C THR A 276 15.51 6.12 -6.38
N PHE A 277 14.95 5.05 -6.94
CA PHE A 277 13.91 4.25 -6.28
C PHE A 277 14.43 2.87 -5.86
N SER A 278 14.15 2.50 -4.61
CA SER A 278 14.37 1.16 -4.08
C SER A 278 13.08 0.61 -3.45
N ARG A 279 12.98 -0.72 -3.34
CA ARG A 279 11.83 -1.40 -2.74
C ARG A 279 12.31 -2.45 -1.76
N LEU A 280 11.73 -2.44 -0.57
CA LEU A 280 11.84 -3.49 0.43
C LEU A 280 10.44 -4.10 0.64
N THR A 281 10.27 -5.36 0.26
CA THR A 281 9.02 -6.09 0.49
C THR A 281 9.15 -6.95 1.74
N LEU A 282 8.31 -6.73 2.74
CA LEU A 282 8.23 -7.60 3.91
C LEU A 282 7.65 -8.95 3.51
N ARG A 283 8.22 -10.01 4.10
CA ARG A 283 7.74 -11.37 3.91
C ARG A 283 6.98 -11.83 5.13
N ARG A 284 5.93 -12.61 4.84
CA ARG A 284 5.26 -13.51 5.79
C ARG A 284 6.25 -14.20 6.72
N TRP A 285 5.85 -14.25 7.99
CA TRP A 285 6.57 -14.97 9.01
C TRP A 285 6.70 -16.43 8.62
N ARG A 286 7.83 -17.00 9.03
CA ARG A 286 8.06 -18.44 9.01
C ARG A 286 8.05 -18.94 10.44
N ARG A 287 8.15 -20.25 10.60
CA ARG A 287 8.29 -20.95 11.87
C ARG A 287 9.26 -20.27 12.85
N GLU A 288 10.41 -19.81 12.36
CA GLU A 288 11.42 -19.16 13.20
C GLU A 288 10.91 -17.86 13.86
N GLN A 289 10.23 -16.99 13.10
CA GLN A 289 9.64 -15.77 13.65
C GLN A 289 8.51 -16.08 14.63
N PHE A 290 7.64 -17.02 14.28
CA PHE A 290 6.56 -17.48 15.16
C PHE A 290 7.10 -17.97 16.50
N GLN A 291 8.06 -18.90 16.47
CA GLN A 291 8.69 -19.44 17.68
C GLN A 291 9.46 -18.37 18.47
N ARG A 292 10.07 -17.40 17.78
CA ARG A 292 10.71 -16.27 18.46
C ARG A 292 9.67 -15.41 19.18
N TYR A 293 8.54 -15.12 18.54
CA TYR A 293 7.45 -14.37 19.15
C TYR A 293 6.90 -15.09 20.39
N CYS A 294 6.58 -16.38 20.29
CA CYS A 294 6.15 -17.18 21.45
C CYS A 294 7.17 -17.16 22.59
N ARG A 295 8.47 -17.24 22.30
CA ARG A 295 9.53 -17.18 23.33
C ARG A 295 9.59 -15.82 24.01
N LEU A 296 9.47 -14.73 23.25
CA LEU A 296 9.44 -13.37 23.80
C LEU A 296 8.23 -13.17 24.71
N ARG A 297 7.09 -13.76 24.34
CA ARG A 297 5.84 -13.82 25.10
C ARG A 297 5.87 -14.80 26.29
N GLY A 298 6.96 -15.55 26.49
CA GLY A 298 7.07 -16.53 27.57
C GLY A 298 6.31 -17.85 27.34
N LEU A 299 5.70 -18.05 26.17
CA LEU A 299 4.95 -19.25 25.82
C LEU A 299 5.90 -20.42 25.49
N ARG A 300 6.15 -21.28 26.48
CA ARG A 300 7.07 -22.44 26.38
C ARG A 300 6.61 -23.49 25.37
N SER A 301 5.31 -23.59 25.10
CA SER A 301 4.70 -24.56 24.17
C SER A 301 4.59 -24.04 22.73
N GLY A 302 5.24 -22.92 22.37
CA GLY A 302 5.12 -22.31 21.05
C GLY A 302 5.46 -23.23 19.87
N ASP A 303 6.42 -24.15 20.02
CA ASP A 303 6.72 -25.15 18.98
C ASP A 303 5.56 -26.16 18.79
N ASN A 304 4.95 -26.57 19.89
CA ASN A 304 3.80 -27.47 19.87
C ASN A 304 2.59 -26.81 19.21
N LEU A 305 2.33 -25.54 19.57
CA LEU A 305 1.28 -24.74 18.95
C LEU A 305 1.48 -24.59 17.45
N TYR A 306 2.68 -24.19 17.01
CA TYR A 306 2.99 -24.08 15.59
C TYR A 306 2.74 -25.40 14.86
N ARG A 307 3.25 -26.51 15.40
CA ARG A 307 3.18 -27.82 14.75
C ARG A 307 1.73 -28.28 14.58
N LYS A 308 0.93 -28.22 15.65
CA LYS A 308 -0.46 -28.71 15.59
C LYS A 308 -1.34 -27.83 14.69
N VAL A 309 -1.16 -26.51 14.71
CA VAL A 309 -1.87 -25.60 13.80
C VAL A 309 -1.42 -25.83 12.35
N ALA A 310 -0.12 -26.06 12.11
CA ALA A 310 0.41 -26.33 10.77
C ALA A 310 -0.03 -27.70 10.22
N GLU A 311 -0.18 -28.71 11.08
CA GLU A 311 -0.73 -30.02 10.71
C GLU A 311 -2.20 -29.92 10.30
N ARG A 312 -2.96 -29.01 10.92
CA ARG A 312 -4.40 -28.85 10.67
C ARG A 312 -4.73 -27.92 9.50
N LEU A 313 -4.06 -26.76 9.41
CA LEU A 313 -4.39 -25.70 8.45
C LEU A 313 -3.30 -25.48 7.39
N GLY A 314 -2.17 -26.18 7.50
CA GLY A 314 -1.02 -26.02 6.64
C GLY A 314 0.02 -25.01 7.15
N ASN A 315 1.28 -25.19 6.74
CA ASN A 315 2.43 -24.40 7.21
C ASN A 315 2.54 -22.99 6.60
N ARG A 316 1.70 -22.66 5.62
CA ARG A 316 1.64 -21.32 4.97
C ARG A 316 0.41 -20.53 5.41
N HIS A 317 -0.36 -21.06 6.35
CA HIS A 317 -1.62 -20.48 6.76
C HIS A 317 -1.45 -19.08 7.39
N PRO A 318 -2.34 -18.10 7.15
CA PRO A 318 -2.24 -16.75 7.71
C PRO A 318 -2.10 -16.69 9.24
N LEU A 319 -2.78 -17.57 9.99
CA LEU A 319 -2.65 -17.67 11.46
C LEU A 319 -1.22 -17.96 11.94
N LEU A 320 -0.37 -18.56 11.09
CA LEU A 320 1.03 -18.87 11.42
C LEU A 320 2.03 -17.91 10.79
N THR A 321 1.58 -17.10 9.84
CA THR A 321 2.47 -16.36 8.93
C THR A 321 2.21 -14.85 8.89
N ARG A 322 1.01 -14.38 9.24
CA ARG A 322 0.70 -12.95 9.39
C ARG A 322 0.89 -12.53 10.84
N ALA A 323 1.73 -11.51 11.07
CA ALA A 323 2.13 -11.09 12.42
C ALA A 323 0.94 -10.78 13.34
N VAL A 324 -0.08 -10.08 12.83
CA VAL A 324 -1.27 -9.71 13.61
C VAL A 324 -2.08 -10.93 14.08
N LEU A 325 -2.25 -11.92 13.20
CA LEU A 325 -3.01 -13.14 13.51
C LEU A 325 -2.21 -14.05 14.44
N VAL A 326 -0.89 -14.10 14.26
CA VAL A 326 0.00 -14.81 15.19
C VAL A 326 -0.08 -14.20 16.60
N LYS A 327 -0.09 -12.86 16.70
CA LYS A 327 -0.27 -12.16 17.98
C LYS A 327 -1.56 -12.61 18.67
N LYS A 328 -2.69 -12.53 17.98
CA LYS A 328 -4.00 -12.95 18.52
C LYS A 328 -4.07 -14.44 18.85
N LEU A 329 -3.48 -15.30 18.02
CA LEU A 329 -3.39 -16.73 18.29
C LEU A 329 -2.59 -17.02 19.58
N VAL A 330 -1.48 -16.29 19.79
CA VAL A 330 -0.68 -16.41 21.02
C VAL A 330 -1.41 -15.82 22.22
N ASP A 331 -2.14 -14.72 22.06
CA ASP A 331 -2.99 -14.16 23.12
C ASP A 331 -3.98 -15.24 23.63
N ILE A 332 -4.70 -15.91 22.73
CA ILE A 332 -5.63 -17.01 23.07
C ILE A 332 -4.87 -18.18 23.73
N ALA A 333 -3.70 -18.53 23.21
CA ALA A 333 -2.92 -19.67 23.71
C ALA A 333 -2.31 -19.44 25.11
N GLU A 334 -2.11 -18.20 25.53
CA GLU A 334 -1.62 -17.87 26.89
C GLU A 334 -2.70 -18.08 27.97
N GLU A 335 -3.96 -18.00 27.58
CA GLU A 335 -5.09 -18.00 28.52
C GLU A 335 -5.75 -19.38 28.61
N LEU A 336 -5.54 -20.22 27.60
CA LEU A 336 -6.03 -21.60 27.57
C LEU A 336 -5.05 -22.59 28.22
N PRO A 337 -5.57 -23.64 28.87
CA PRO A 337 -4.74 -24.58 29.64
C PRO A 337 -3.87 -25.49 28.76
N SER A 338 -4.21 -25.65 27.47
CA SER A 338 -3.48 -26.54 26.57
C SER A 338 -3.58 -26.12 25.11
N THR A 339 -2.62 -26.57 24.29
CA THR A 339 -2.66 -26.38 22.83
C THR A 339 -3.85 -27.09 22.19
N ASP A 340 -4.35 -28.18 22.77
CA ASP A 340 -5.50 -28.92 22.23
C ASP A 340 -6.78 -28.11 22.38
N ALA A 341 -6.97 -27.41 23.51
CA ALA A 341 -8.10 -26.50 23.72
C ALA A 341 -8.11 -25.35 22.68
N VAL A 342 -6.94 -24.85 22.29
CA VAL A 342 -6.81 -23.82 21.24
C VAL A 342 -7.32 -24.37 19.89
N LEU A 343 -7.02 -25.62 19.55
CA LEU A 343 -7.40 -26.22 18.27
C LEU A 343 -8.89 -26.61 18.22
N GLU A 344 -9.47 -26.95 19.36
CA GLU A 344 -10.91 -27.16 19.48
C GLU A 344 -11.68 -25.87 19.16
N GLN A 345 -11.17 -24.72 19.59
CA GLN A 345 -11.80 -23.42 19.36
C GLN A 345 -11.63 -22.85 17.93
N ILE A 346 -10.50 -23.12 17.26
CA ILE A 346 -10.21 -22.59 15.91
C ILE A 346 -10.95 -23.35 14.79
N GLY A 347 -11.64 -24.45 15.13
CA GLY A 347 -12.39 -25.25 14.15
C GLY A 347 -11.50 -26.06 13.20
N SER A 348 -12.11 -26.88 12.34
CA SER A 348 -11.41 -27.82 11.44
C SER A 348 -11.43 -27.43 9.97
N ASP A 349 -12.29 -26.49 9.57
CA ASP A 349 -12.48 -26.12 8.18
C ASP A 349 -11.56 -24.94 7.79
N PRO A 350 -10.63 -25.11 6.84
CA PRO A 350 -9.81 -24.01 6.32
C PRO A 350 -10.59 -22.87 5.67
N ASP A 351 -11.85 -23.10 5.27
CA ASP A 351 -12.70 -22.06 4.68
C ASP A 351 -13.52 -21.29 5.75
N GLU A 352 -13.69 -21.85 6.96
CA GLU A 352 -14.42 -21.22 8.08
C GLU A 352 -13.52 -20.78 9.24
N TYR A 353 -12.22 -21.11 9.21
CA TYR A 353 -11.30 -20.85 10.33
C TYR A 353 -11.33 -19.40 10.83
N PHE A 354 -11.47 -18.42 9.93
CA PHE A 354 -11.42 -17.01 10.32
C PHE A 354 -12.67 -16.64 11.11
N VAL A 355 -13.83 -17.19 10.71
CA VAL A 355 -15.09 -17.05 11.42
C VAL A 355 -14.98 -17.69 12.80
N ASP A 356 -14.46 -18.92 12.88
CA ASP A 356 -14.25 -19.63 14.15
C ASP A 356 -13.27 -18.89 15.08
N PHE A 357 -12.21 -18.34 14.50
CA PHE A 357 -11.22 -17.55 15.21
C PHE A 357 -11.82 -16.25 15.79
N VAL A 358 -12.57 -15.49 14.99
CA VAL A 358 -13.27 -14.29 15.47
C VAL A 358 -14.32 -14.67 16.51
N THR A 359 -15.07 -15.75 16.29
CA THR A 359 -16.06 -16.28 17.23
C THR A 359 -15.41 -16.58 18.57
N THR A 360 -14.26 -17.24 18.57
CA THR A 360 -13.49 -17.53 19.80
C THR A 360 -13.15 -16.27 20.59
N ILE A 361 -12.70 -15.20 19.92
CA ILE A 361 -12.39 -13.93 20.57
C ILE A 361 -13.67 -13.31 21.17
N VAL A 362 -14.78 -13.30 20.42
CA VAL A 362 -16.05 -12.72 20.85
C VAL A 362 -16.70 -13.52 21.99
N GLU A 363 -16.68 -14.85 21.92
CA GLU A 363 -17.19 -15.71 22.99
C GLU A 363 -16.50 -15.43 24.31
N ARG A 364 -15.20 -15.18 24.24
CA ARG A 364 -14.41 -14.86 25.42
C ARG A 364 -14.72 -13.48 25.98
N GLU A 365 -14.90 -12.48 25.13
CA GLU A 365 -15.39 -11.16 25.57
C GLU A 365 -16.72 -11.30 26.31
N ALA A 366 -17.68 -12.03 25.75
CA ALA A 366 -19.01 -12.21 26.34
C ALA A 366 -19.00 -13.03 27.65
N LYS A 367 -18.30 -14.18 27.67
CA LYS A 367 -18.38 -15.16 28.76
C LYS A 367 -17.41 -14.88 29.92
N GLU A 368 -16.30 -14.17 29.70
CA GLU A 368 -15.28 -13.97 30.73
C GLU A 368 -15.12 -12.50 31.15
N LYS A 369 -15.17 -11.57 30.19
CA LYS A 369 -14.84 -10.16 30.43
C LYS A 369 -16.07 -9.31 30.67
N TRP A 370 -17.13 -9.46 29.86
CA TRP A 370 -18.33 -8.64 29.87
C TRP A 370 -19.42 -9.24 30.76
N LEU A 371 -19.07 -9.53 32.02
CA LEU A 371 -20.01 -10.07 33.01
C LEU A 371 -20.64 -8.96 33.86
N ASP A 372 -21.95 -9.00 34.02
CA ASP A 372 -22.68 -8.32 35.08
C ASP A 372 -22.46 -9.07 36.41
N ARG A 373 -22.01 -8.33 37.42
CA ARG A 373 -21.74 -8.86 38.76
C ARG A 373 -22.69 -8.29 39.82
N SER A 374 -23.77 -7.63 39.38
CA SER A 374 -24.74 -7.01 40.28
C SER A 374 -25.70 -8.00 40.96
N GLY A 375 -25.81 -9.25 40.45
CA GLY A 375 -26.65 -10.33 41.00
C GLY A 375 -25.88 -11.48 41.69
N GLU A 376 -26.61 -12.51 42.15
CA GLU A 376 -26.04 -13.68 42.87
C GLU A 376 -25.09 -14.55 42.01
N ALA A 377 -25.29 -14.55 40.68
CA ALA A 377 -24.42 -15.23 39.72
C ALA A 377 -24.04 -14.28 38.59
N ALA A 378 -22.77 -14.32 38.17
CA ALA A 378 -22.27 -13.49 37.08
C ALA A 378 -22.90 -13.93 35.75
N GLN A 379 -23.56 -12.99 35.06
CA GLN A 379 -24.19 -13.25 33.76
C GLN A 379 -23.57 -12.36 32.67
N PRO A 380 -23.44 -12.84 31.42
CA PRO A 380 -22.99 -11.99 30.32
C PRO A 380 -23.90 -10.76 30.14
N LEU A 381 -23.27 -9.58 29.98
CA LEU A 381 -23.94 -8.32 29.66
C LEU A 381 -24.58 -8.38 28.27
N LEU A 382 -23.92 -9.08 27.35
CA LEU A 382 -24.33 -9.27 25.96
C LEU A 382 -24.17 -10.76 25.61
N THR A 383 -25.07 -11.28 24.77
CA THR A 383 -24.84 -12.58 24.15
C THR A 383 -23.73 -12.51 23.11
N VAL A 384 -23.21 -13.66 22.67
CA VAL A 384 -22.22 -13.73 21.59
C VAL A 384 -22.75 -13.03 20.33
N ASN A 385 -24.00 -13.32 19.93
CA ASN A 385 -24.63 -12.67 18.79
C ASN A 385 -24.81 -11.16 18.98
N ASP A 386 -25.14 -10.70 20.19
CA ASP A 386 -25.23 -9.27 20.49
C ASP A 386 -23.89 -8.55 20.28
N HIS A 387 -22.76 -9.16 20.68
CA HIS A 387 -21.44 -8.61 20.39
C HIS A 387 -21.18 -8.52 18.88
N PHE A 388 -21.49 -9.57 18.13
CA PHE A 388 -21.32 -9.55 16.68
C PHE A 388 -22.17 -8.47 16.01
N ASP A 389 -23.40 -8.28 16.47
CA ASP A 389 -24.32 -7.29 15.92
C ASP A 389 -23.86 -5.87 16.25
N LEU A 390 -23.41 -5.62 17.48
CA LEU A 390 -22.81 -4.33 17.87
C LEU A 390 -21.55 -4.00 17.05
N LEU A 391 -20.64 -4.95 16.87
CA LEU A 391 -19.44 -4.77 16.06
C LEU A 391 -19.77 -4.58 14.57
N ALA A 392 -20.78 -5.27 14.05
CA ALA A 392 -21.28 -5.05 12.69
C ALA A 392 -21.88 -3.65 12.52
N MET A 393 -22.64 -3.14 13.50
CA MET A 393 -23.13 -1.75 13.50
C MET A 393 -21.99 -0.72 13.51
N ILE A 394 -20.93 -0.96 14.30
CA ILE A 394 -19.73 -0.10 14.31
C ILE A 394 -19.04 -0.11 12.95
N ALA A 395 -18.86 -1.28 12.34
CA ALA A 395 -18.26 -1.40 11.01
C ALA A 395 -19.12 -0.72 9.92
N ARG A 396 -20.45 -0.80 10.04
CA ARG A 396 -21.41 -0.10 9.17
C ARG A 396 -21.28 1.41 9.30
N GLU A 397 -21.23 1.94 10.51
CA GLU A 397 -21.08 3.39 10.74
C GLU A 397 -19.75 3.90 10.17
N MET A 398 -18.64 3.16 10.38
CA MET A 398 -17.35 3.44 9.76
C MET A 398 -17.43 3.52 8.23
N TRP A 399 -18.16 2.59 7.61
CA TRP A 399 -18.36 2.56 6.16
C TRP A 399 -19.17 3.77 5.66
N GLU A 400 -20.31 4.05 6.27
CA GLU A 400 -21.19 5.16 5.89
C GLU A 400 -20.50 6.53 6.08
N MET A 401 -19.69 6.67 7.12
CA MET A 401 -18.86 7.87 7.36
C MET A 401 -17.61 7.95 6.47
N ARG A 402 -17.28 6.89 5.71
CA ARG A 402 -16.03 6.74 4.96
C ARG A 402 -14.80 6.96 5.84
N SER A 403 -14.81 6.37 7.04
CA SER A 403 -13.74 6.50 8.02
C SER A 403 -13.36 5.13 8.58
N ASP A 404 -12.07 4.88 8.73
CA ASP A 404 -11.57 3.65 9.35
C ASP A 404 -11.53 3.71 10.89
N ALA A 405 -11.92 4.85 11.46
CA ALA A 405 -12.00 5.07 12.89
C ALA A 405 -13.20 5.95 13.28
N LEU A 406 -13.75 5.74 14.47
CA LEU A 406 -14.83 6.55 15.02
C LEU A 406 -14.35 7.29 16.28
N LYS A 407 -14.80 8.53 16.46
CA LYS A 407 -14.63 9.22 17.76
C LYS A 407 -15.50 8.54 18.80
N ARG A 408 -15.12 8.68 20.06
CA ARG A 408 -15.86 8.14 21.19
C ARG A 408 -17.34 8.54 21.19
N ASP A 409 -17.66 9.79 20.90
CA ASP A 409 -19.05 10.27 20.85
C ASP A 409 -19.90 9.52 19.80
N TYR A 410 -19.32 9.16 18.64
CA TYR A 410 -20.00 8.37 17.62
C TYR A 410 -20.17 6.91 18.05
N LEU A 411 -19.17 6.34 18.71
CA LEU A 411 -19.30 4.99 19.29
C LEU A 411 -20.37 4.93 20.37
N GLU A 412 -20.46 5.97 21.20
CA GLU A 412 -21.51 6.11 22.19
C GLU A 412 -22.87 6.14 21.48
N LEU A 413 -23.04 6.98 20.45
CA LEU A 413 -24.28 7.02 19.65
C LEU A 413 -24.67 5.67 19.03
N VAL A 414 -23.72 4.96 18.42
CA VAL A 414 -23.97 3.61 17.87
C VAL A 414 -24.42 2.65 18.97
N THR A 415 -23.82 2.77 20.16
CA THR A 415 -24.20 1.99 21.33
C THR A 415 -25.61 2.34 21.80
N ASP A 416 -26.00 3.63 21.85
CA ASP A 416 -27.38 4.06 22.17
C ASP A 416 -28.41 3.37 21.28
N VAL A 417 -28.16 3.40 19.96
CA VAL A 417 -29.06 2.82 18.96
C VAL A 417 -29.18 1.32 19.21
N PHE A 418 -28.05 0.63 19.38
CA PHE A 418 -28.02 -0.80 19.65
C PHE A 418 -28.76 -1.19 20.95
N THR A 419 -28.47 -0.50 22.06
CA THR A 419 -29.05 -0.85 23.36
C THR A 419 -30.53 -0.48 23.44
N SER A 420 -30.95 0.57 22.75
CA SER A 420 -32.36 0.96 22.62
C SER A 420 -33.17 -0.08 21.84
N ASP A 421 -32.64 -0.57 20.70
CA ASP A 421 -33.29 -1.60 19.88
C ASP A 421 -33.48 -2.91 20.66
N ARG A 422 -32.47 -3.29 21.46
CA ARG A 422 -32.50 -4.50 22.31
C ARG A 422 -33.26 -4.32 23.63
N LYS A 423 -33.71 -3.09 23.93
CA LYS A 423 -34.43 -2.72 25.17
C LYS A 423 -33.68 -3.10 26.45
N PHE A 424 -32.35 -2.91 26.46
CA PHE A 424 -31.55 -3.14 27.67
C PHE A 424 -31.87 -2.12 28.77
N SER A 425 -31.59 -2.48 30.02
CA SER A 425 -31.78 -1.56 31.15
C SER A 425 -30.71 -0.45 31.15
N PRO A 426 -30.98 0.73 31.73
CA PRO A 426 -30.00 1.83 31.79
C PRO A 426 -28.68 1.45 32.49
N GLU A 427 -28.71 0.52 33.45
CA GLU A 427 -27.50 0.07 34.13
C GLU A 427 -26.63 -0.81 33.22
N ILE A 428 -27.26 -1.71 32.45
CA ILE A 428 -26.56 -2.55 31.46
C ILE A 428 -25.98 -1.66 30.34
N ASP A 429 -26.76 -0.69 29.85
CA ASP A 429 -26.30 0.29 28.85
C ASP A 429 -25.03 1.02 29.31
N ARG A 430 -25.02 1.54 30.55
CA ARG A 430 -23.84 2.21 31.11
C ARG A 430 -22.63 1.28 31.19
N GLN A 431 -22.83 0.00 31.53
CA GLN A 431 -21.75 -0.98 31.59
C GLN A 431 -21.18 -1.29 30.20
N ILE A 432 -22.03 -1.44 29.18
CA ILE A 432 -21.63 -1.67 27.78
C ILE A 432 -20.76 -0.52 27.29
N ARG A 433 -21.24 0.73 27.42
CA ARG A 433 -20.50 1.94 26.98
C ARG A 433 -19.12 2.04 27.62
N LYS A 434 -19.01 1.67 28.89
CA LYS A 434 -17.75 1.72 29.62
C LYS A 434 -16.74 0.67 29.11
N ARG A 435 -17.22 -0.52 28.72
CA ARG A 435 -16.36 -1.64 28.30
C ARG A 435 -16.07 -1.67 26.81
N LEU A 436 -16.92 -1.06 25.97
CA LEU A 436 -16.75 -1.05 24.52
C LEU A 436 -15.38 -0.54 24.06
N PRO A 437 -14.81 0.55 24.62
CA PRO A 437 -13.47 1.01 24.23
C PRO A 437 -12.33 0.02 24.53
N GLU A 438 -12.57 -0.94 25.42
CA GLU A 438 -11.62 -1.96 25.86
C GLU A 438 -11.83 -3.32 25.15
N HIS A 439 -12.75 -3.38 24.19
CA HIS A 439 -13.05 -4.60 23.44
C HIS A 439 -11.81 -5.09 22.68
N SER A 440 -11.48 -6.39 22.77
CA SER A 440 -10.23 -6.96 22.20
C SER A 440 -10.06 -6.88 20.68
N LEU A 441 -11.12 -6.51 19.95
CA LEU A 441 -11.13 -6.30 18.50
C LEU A 441 -11.07 -4.83 18.11
N LEU A 442 -11.10 -3.91 19.10
CA LEU A 442 -10.96 -2.48 18.90
C LEU A 442 -9.64 -1.99 19.51
N ALA A 443 -9.08 -0.94 18.93
CA ALA A 443 -7.85 -0.32 19.39
C ALA A 443 -7.93 1.21 19.27
N LEU A 444 -7.29 1.90 20.21
CA LEU A 444 -7.12 3.35 20.13
C LEU A 444 -6.19 3.71 18.97
N VAL A 445 -6.63 4.65 18.14
CA VAL A 445 -5.81 5.19 17.06
C VAL A 445 -4.68 6.04 17.65
N SER A 446 -3.45 5.71 17.27
CA SER A 446 -2.26 6.41 17.77
C SER A 446 -2.27 7.89 17.36
N GLY A 447 -2.18 8.78 18.35
CA GLY A 447 -1.97 10.23 18.12
C GLY A 447 -3.23 11.10 18.16
N THR A 448 -4.42 10.53 18.13
CA THR A 448 -5.69 11.29 18.20
C THR A 448 -6.47 11.07 19.49
N GLY A 449 -6.01 10.19 20.38
CA GLY A 449 -6.39 10.08 21.81
C GLY A 449 -7.82 9.61 22.11
N ASP A 450 -8.77 9.85 21.21
CA ASP A 450 -10.20 9.65 21.42
C ASP A 450 -10.89 9.01 20.20
N MET A 451 -10.11 8.45 19.29
CA MET A 451 -10.62 7.67 18.16
C MET A 451 -10.30 6.20 18.33
N LEU A 452 -11.26 5.36 18.01
CA LEU A 452 -11.16 3.91 18.04
C LEU A 452 -11.40 3.34 16.64
N ALA A 453 -10.58 2.36 16.30
CA ALA A 453 -10.69 1.59 15.06
C ALA A 453 -10.73 0.09 15.41
N PHE A 454 -11.07 -0.75 14.44
CA PHE A 454 -10.77 -2.17 14.58
C PHE A 454 -9.26 -2.37 14.69
N ASP A 455 -8.83 -3.28 15.55
CA ASP A 455 -7.41 -3.61 15.76
C ASP A 455 -6.73 -4.13 14.47
N HIS A 456 -7.53 -4.58 13.50
CA HIS A 456 -7.06 -4.94 12.17
C HIS A 456 -8.13 -4.77 11.09
N ASP A 457 -7.69 -4.44 9.87
CA ASP A 457 -8.57 -4.26 8.70
C ASP A 457 -9.34 -5.55 8.35
N ASP A 458 -8.73 -6.74 8.52
CA ASP A 458 -9.42 -8.02 8.30
C ASP A 458 -10.64 -8.18 9.24
N PHE A 459 -10.55 -7.72 10.50
CA PHE A 459 -11.71 -7.76 11.41
C PHE A 459 -12.78 -6.78 10.97
N ARG A 460 -12.39 -5.54 10.62
CA ARG A 460 -13.32 -4.53 10.09
C ARG A 460 -14.06 -5.06 8.86
N ARG A 461 -13.34 -5.61 7.88
CA ARG A 461 -13.89 -6.19 6.65
C ARG A 461 -14.85 -7.33 6.92
N PHE A 462 -14.53 -8.18 7.90
CA PHE A 462 -15.39 -9.27 8.32
C PHE A 462 -16.69 -8.79 8.96
N PHE A 463 -16.63 -7.84 9.90
CA PHE A 463 -17.85 -7.27 10.51
C PHE A 463 -18.64 -6.41 9.54
N LEU A 464 -17.97 -5.73 8.60
CA LEU A 464 -18.61 -5.05 7.48
C LEU A 464 -19.33 -6.05 6.57
N GLY A 465 -18.73 -7.20 6.31
CA GLY A 465 -19.35 -8.29 5.56
C GLY A 465 -20.59 -8.83 6.26
N ARG A 466 -20.52 -9.01 7.59
CA ARG A 466 -21.70 -9.37 8.39
C ARG A 466 -22.80 -8.31 8.30
N ALA A 467 -22.46 -7.02 8.42
CA ALA A 467 -23.43 -5.93 8.29
C ALA A 467 -24.10 -5.93 6.91
N LEU A 468 -23.32 -6.08 5.84
CA LEU A 468 -23.86 -6.23 4.48
C LEU A 468 -24.73 -7.47 4.34
N GLY A 469 -24.32 -8.61 4.88
CA GLY A 469 -25.12 -9.83 4.90
C GLY A 469 -26.47 -9.62 5.60
N GLN A 470 -26.51 -8.91 6.72
CA GLN A 470 -27.76 -8.53 7.38
C GLN A 470 -28.63 -7.64 6.47
N MET A 471 -28.04 -6.65 5.79
CA MET A 471 -28.76 -5.78 4.86
C MET A 471 -29.32 -6.54 3.64
N LEU A 472 -28.57 -7.50 3.10
CA LEU A 472 -29.02 -8.36 2.00
C LEU A 472 -30.28 -9.16 2.38
N LEU A 473 -30.44 -9.47 3.67
CA LEU A 473 -31.59 -10.22 4.20
C LEU A 473 -32.79 -9.32 4.55
N SER A 474 -32.57 -8.12 5.08
CA SER A 474 -33.64 -7.35 5.73
C SER A 474 -33.81 -5.89 5.27
N ALA A 475 -32.80 -5.26 4.66
CA ALA A 475 -32.88 -3.85 4.25
C ALA A 475 -33.86 -3.67 3.07
N SER A 476 -34.38 -2.45 2.87
CA SER A 476 -35.10 -2.11 1.63
C SER A 476 -34.14 -2.02 0.44
N ASP A 477 -34.67 -2.08 -0.79
CA ASP A 477 -33.84 -1.92 -1.99
C ASP A 477 -33.23 -0.52 -2.08
N GLU A 478 -33.93 0.53 -1.64
CA GLU A 478 -33.36 1.89 -1.60
C GLU A 478 -32.24 2.02 -0.58
N GLU A 479 -32.41 1.42 0.61
CA GLU A 479 -31.37 1.43 1.65
C GLU A 479 -30.12 0.67 1.18
N LEU A 480 -30.29 -0.52 0.62
CA LEU A 480 -29.19 -1.32 0.09
C LEU A 480 -28.51 -0.62 -1.09
N ALA A 481 -29.27 -0.04 -2.02
CA ALA A 481 -28.72 0.72 -3.15
C ALA A 481 -27.86 1.91 -2.68
N SER A 482 -28.37 2.69 -1.73
CA SER A 482 -27.62 3.82 -1.14
C SER A 482 -26.31 3.34 -0.50
N TRP A 483 -26.35 2.25 0.24
CA TRP A 483 -25.21 1.69 0.95
C TRP A 483 -24.13 1.13 0.00
N LEU A 484 -24.56 0.41 -1.05
CA LEU A 484 -23.66 -0.12 -2.08
C LEU A 484 -23.02 1.00 -2.91
N ASN A 485 -23.55 2.22 -2.91
CA ASN A 485 -23.00 3.33 -3.66
C ASN A 485 -21.92 4.13 -2.88
N VAL A 486 -21.67 3.80 -1.62
CA VAL A 486 -20.74 4.57 -0.77
C VAL A 486 -19.29 4.49 -1.27
N ALA A 487 -18.76 3.29 -1.50
CA ALA A 487 -17.40 3.03 -1.98
C ALA A 487 -17.30 1.61 -2.57
N ALA A 488 -16.18 1.28 -3.24
CA ALA A 488 -15.93 -0.07 -3.74
C ALA A 488 -15.70 -1.07 -2.58
N LEU A 489 -16.39 -2.20 -2.60
CA LEU A 489 -16.31 -3.21 -1.54
C LEU A 489 -15.09 -4.10 -1.69
N PRO A 490 -14.33 -4.36 -0.60
CA PRO A 490 -13.28 -5.37 -0.61
C PRO A 490 -13.84 -6.77 -0.89
N ALA A 491 -13.11 -7.58 -1.68
CA ALA A 491 -13.52 -8.95 -2.00
C ALA A 491 -13.78 -9.81 -0.73
N ASP A 492 -12.93 -9.68 0.30
CA ASP A 492 -13.12 -10.40 1.58
C ASP A 492 -14.43 -10.04 2.28
N THR A 493 -14.87 -8.77 2.16
CA THR A 493 -16.15 -8.29 2.71
C THR A 493 -17.32 -8.88 1.95
N VAL A 494 -17.23 -8.95 0.62
CA VAL A 494 -18.24 -9.57 -0.24
C VAL A 494 -18.36 -11.07 0.07
N ASP A 495 -17.25 -11.80 0.15
CA ASP A 495 -17.24 -13.23 0.50
C ASP A 495 -17.88 -13.47 1.88
N ALA A 496 -17.47 -12.70 2.91
CA ALA A 496 -18.05 -12.80 4.25
C ALA A 496 -19.57 -12.52 4.25
N ALA A 497 -20.03 -11.52 3.49
CA ALA A 497 -21.46 -11.20 3.37
C ALA A 497 -22.26 -12.31 2.68
N CYS A 498 -21.72 -12.86 1.60
CA CYS A 498 -22.36 -13.94 0.84
C CYS A 498 -22.47 -15.22 1.67
N ARG A 499 -21.39 -15.60 2.37
CA ARG A 499 -21.39 -16.74 3.30
C ARG A 499 -22.40 -16.56 4.42
N TYR A 500 -22.43 -15.38 5.06
CA TYR A 500 -23.40 -15.07 6.10
C TYR A 500 -24.84 -15.22 5.60
N THR A 501 -25.13 -14.70 4.40
CA THR A 501 -26.44 -14.76 3.76
C THR A 501 -26.89 -16.21 3.49
N VAL A 502 -25.98 -17.04 2.97
CA VAL A 502 -26.24 -18.47 2.72
C VAL A 502 -26.43 -19.24 4.03
N GLN A 503 -25.58 -19.00 5.05
CA GLN A 503 -25.69 -19.63 6.37
C GLN A 503 -26.99 -19.25 7.10
N ALA A 504 -27.50 -18.03 6.88
CA ALA A 504 -28.78 -17.58 7.41
C ALA A 504 -30.00 -18.22 6.69
N GLY A 505 -29.78 -19.07 5.69
CA GLY A 505 -30.81 -19.83 5.00
C GLY A 505 -31.50 -19.08 3.85
N ALA A 506 -30.95 -17.95 3.39
CA ALA A 506 -31.50 -17.27 2.23
C ALA A 506 -31.22 -18.02 0.93
N THR A 507 -32.18 -17.94 -0.01
CA THR A 507 -32.01 -18.52 -1.34
C THR A 507 -31.07 -17.63 -2.16
N ALA A 508 -29.86 -18.12 -2.44
CA ALA A 508 -28.86 -17.37 -3.19
C ALA A 508 -29.40 -16.83 -4.53
N GLY A 509 -30.26 -17.57 -5.24
CA GLY A 509 -30.92 -17.10 -6.46
C GLY A 509 -31.77 -15.83 -6.26
N ALA A 510 -32.60 -15.77 -5.22
CA ALA A 510 -33.42 -14.60 -4.92
C ALA A 510 -32.56 -13.39 -4.54
N THR A 511 -31.48 -13.61 -3.78
CA THR A 511 -30.52 -12.55 -3.46
C THR A 511 -29.79 -12.04 -4.70
N ILE A 512 -29.38 -12.94 -5.62
CA ILE A 512 -28.77 -12.58 -6.91
C ILE A 512 -29.74 -11.73 -7.73
N GLU A 513 -30.99 -12.17 -7.92
CA GLU A 513 -32.00 -11.42 -8.68
C GLU A 513 -32.19 -10.01 -8.11
N ARG A 514 -32.27 -9.89 -6.78
CA ARG A 514 -32.37 -8.61 -6.08
C ARG A 514 -31.17 -7.70 -6.36
N VAL A 515 -29.94 -8.17 -6.16
CA VAL A 515 -28.74 -7.32 -6.35
C VAL A 515 -28.48 -7.00 -7.82
N VAL A 516 -28.84 -7.89 -8.74
CA VAL A 516 -28.82 -7.65 -10.20
C VAL A 516 -29.81 -6.54 -10.55
N GLY A 517 -31.03 -6.60 -10.04
CA GLY A 517 -32.05 -5.57 -10.24
C GLY A 517 -31.58 -4.19 -9.76
N ILE A 518 -30.94 -4.11 -8.59
CA ILE A 518 -30.32 -2.88 -8.08
C ILE A 518 -29.18 -2.40 -9.00
N GLY A 519 -28.27 -3.29 -9.39
CA GLY A 519 -27.11 -2.96 -10.22
C GLY A 519 -27.50 -2.47 -11.63
N GLN A 520 -28.60 -2.96 -12.20
CA GLN A 520 -29.08 -2.53 -13.51
C GLN A 520 -29.64 -1.10 -13.53
N GLN A 521 -30.13 -0.61 -12.39
CA GLN A 521 -30.58 0.79 -12.25
C GLN A 521 -29.41 1.77 -12.15
N ALA A 522 -28.19 1.26 -11.95
CA ALA A 522 -26.99 2.02 -11.69
C ALA A 522 -26.28 2.48 -12.98
N PRO A 523 -25.72 3.71 -13.01
CA PRO A 523 -24.78 4.14 -14.05
C PRO A 523 -23.54 3.23 -14.10
N THR A 524 -22.92 3.11 -15.27
CA THR A 524 -21.80 2.18 -15.51
C THR A 524 -20.60 2.42 -14.61
N THR A 525 -20.32 3.68 -14.24
CA THR A 525 -19.17 4.06 -13.40
C THR A 525 -19.49 4.15 -11.91
N SER A 526 -20.63 3.61 -11.46
CA SER A 526 -21.04 3.70 -10.05
C SER A 526 -20.54 2.50 -9.24
N TYR A 527 -20.16 2.75 -7.98
CA TYR A 527 -19.81 1.69 -7.04
C TYR A 527 -20.96 0.71 -6.82
N MET A 528 -22.20 1.19 -6.87
CA MET A 528 -23.38 0.34 -6.76
C MET A 528 -23.38 -0.78 -7.82
N LYS A 529 -23.06 -0.45 -9.07
CA LYS A 529 -23.03 -1.43 -10.16
C LYS A 529 -21.92 -2.46 -9.97
N GLU A 530 -20.74 -1.99 -9.61
CA GLU A 530 -19.56 -2.82 -9.36
C GLU A 530 -19.78 -3.77 -8.17
N ASN A 531 -20.28 -3.23 -7.06
CA ASN A 531 -20.55 -3.97 -5.84
C ASN A 531 -21.66 -5.01 -6.04
N SER A 532 -22.74 -4.65 -6.73
CA SER A 532 -23.78 -5.60 -7.14
C SER A 532 -23.20 -6.74 -7.99
N GLY A 533 -22.30 -6.43 -8.93
CA GLY A 533 -21.59 -7.43 -9.73
C GLY A 533 -20.76 -8.38 -8.87
N GLY A 534 -19.92 -7.85 -7.98
CA GLY A 534 -19.11 -8.65 -7.06
C GLY A 534 -19.93 -9.59 -6.18
N ILE A 535 -21.03 -9.08 -5.59
CA ILE A 535 -21.94 -9.88 -4.75
C ILE A 535 -22.63 -10.97 -5.57
N ALA A 536 -23.22 -10.62 -6.71
CA ALA A 536 -23.94 -11.57 -7.55
C ALA A 536 -23.04 -12.71 -8.05
N LEU A 537 -21.81 -12.38 -8.45
CA LEU A 537 -20.83 -13.35 -8.93
C LEU A 537 -20.36 -14.28 -7.81
N THR A 538 -20.06 -13.72 -6.64
CA THR A 538 -19.63 -14.50 -5.46
C THR A 538 -20.72 -15.46 -5.00
N LEU A 539 -21.98 -14.99 -4.92
CA LEU A 539 -23.12 -15.84 -4.62
C LEU A 539 -23.27 -16.96 -5.64
N ALA A 540 -23.17 -16.67 -6.94
CA ALA A 540 -23.19 -17.69 -7.99
C ALA A 540 -22.08 -18.74 -7.79
N GLY A 541 -20.91 -18.31 -7.32
CA GLY A 541 -19.76 -19.16 -7.02
C GLY A 541 -19.92 -20.09 -5.80
N LEU A 542 -20.78 -19.74 -4.85
CA LEU A 542 -21.06 -20.56 -3.65
C LEU A 542 -22.03 -21.72 -3.91
N GLY A 543 -22.51 -21.89 -5.15
CA GLY A 543 -23.25 -23.08 -5.59
C GLY A 543 -24.75 -22.84 -5.78
N VAL A 544 -25.10 -22.00 -6.75
CA VAL A 544 -26.50 -21.74 -7.15
C VAL A 544 -26.96 -22.67 -8.29
N GLU A 545 -28.27 -22.80 -8.43
CA GLU A 545 -28.97 -23.53 -9.48
C GLU A 545 -28.45 -23.20 -10.90
N ARG A 546 -28.37 -24.23 -11.74
CA ARG A 546 -28.07 -24.10 -13.17
C ARG A 546 -29.07 -23.13 -13.81
N GLY A 547 -28.57 -22.19 -14.61
CA GLY A 547 -29.39 -21.21 -15.32
C GLY A 547 -29.44 -19.81 -14.70
N THR A 548 -28.70 -19.56 -13.62
CA THR A 548 -28.53 -18.22 -13.05
C THR A 548 -28.03 -17.23 -14.12
N LEU A 549 -28.72 -16.09 -14.26
CA LEU A 549 -28.38 -15.03 -15.22
C LEU A 549 -27.80 -13.82 -14.49
N LEU A 550 -26.56 -13.48 -14.82
CA LEU A 550 -25.92 -12.23 -14.42
C LEU A 550 -25.93 -11.30 -15.62
N GLN A 551 -26.65 -10.18 -15.54
CA GLN A 551 -26.82 -9.30 -16.70
C GLN A 551 -26.62 -7.83 -16.37
N GLY A 552 -25.87 -7.13 -17.23
CA GLY A 552 -25.76 -5.67 -17.17
C GLY A 552 -24.98 -5.15 -15.97
N LEU A 553 -23.97 -5.90 -15.50
CA LEU A 553 -23.16 -5.57 -14.33
C LEU A 553 -21.73 -5.17 -14.71
N VAL A 554 -21.04 -4.54 -13.77
CA VAL A 554 -19.59 -4.35 -13.82
C VAL A 554 -19.00 -5.22 -12.72
N PHE A 555 -17.95 -5.95 -13.01
CA PHE A 555 -17.26 -6.81 -12.04
C PHE A 555 -15.95 -6.14 -11.58
N PRO A 556 -15.66 -6.19 -10.26
CA PRO A 556 -14.46 -5.57 -9.70
C PRO A 556 -13.17 -6.28 -10.19
N PRO A 557 -11.99 -5.72 -9.91
CA PRO A 557 -10.73 -6.38 -10.21
C PRO A 557 -10.63 -7.76 -9.53
N GLU A 558 -9.96 -8.71 -10.19
CA GLU A 558 -9.78 -10.09 -9.71
C GLU A 558 -11.08 -10.88 -9.46
N ALA A 559 -12.21 -10.45 -10.00
CA ALA A 559 -13.51 -11.07 -9.77
C ALA A 559 -13.59 -12.57 -10.14
N LEU A 560 -12.74 -13.05 -11.06
CA LEU A 560 -12.70 -14.45 -11.47
C LEU A 560 -11.65 -15.30 -10.71
N VAL A 561 -10.79 -14.69 -9.88
CA VAL A 561 -9.75 -15.45 -9.17
C VAL A 561 -10.38 -16.35 -8.11
N GLY A 562 -10.03 -17.64 -8.14
CA GLY A 562 -10.51 -18.64 -7.18
C GLY A 562 -12.00 -18.98 -7.28
N ILE A 563 -12.72 -18.44 -8.27
CA ILE A 563 -14.17 -18.60 -8.35
C ILE A 563 -14.58 -19.97 -8.90
N ARG A 564 -15.78 -20.43 -8.55
CA ARG A 564 -16.35 -21.71 -8.99
C ARG A 564 -17.68 -21.50 -9.69
N LEU A 565 -17.67 -21.27 -11.00
CA LEU A 565 -18.88 -21.10 -11.79
C LEU A 565 -19.29 -22.42 -12.44
N THR A 566 -20.57 -22.78 -12.33
CA THR A 566 -21.13 -23.97 -12.99
C THR A 566 -22.53 -23.69 -13.52
N GLY A 567 -22.70 -23.72 -14.85
CA GLY A 567 -24.01 -23.53 -15.47
C GLY A 567 -24.58 -22.11 -15.36
N VAL A 568 -23.71 -21.09 -15.26
CA VAL A 568 -24.08 -19.67 -15.13
C VAL A 568 -24.08 -19.00 -16.52
N ARG A 569 -24.99 -18.07 -16.75
CA ARG A 569 -24.97 -17.19 -17.93
C ARG A 569 -24.64 -15.78 -17.51
N VAL A 570 -23.63 -15.20 -18.14
CA VAL A 570 -23.19 -13.82 -17.93
C VAL A 570 -23.41 -13.06 -19.22
N SER A 571 -24.19 -11.98 -19.21
CA SER A 571 -24.58 -11.26 -20.42
C SER A 571 -24.47 -9.75 -20.28
N ASP A 572 -23.96 -9.08 -21.31
CA ASP A 572 -23.89 -7.61 -21.34
C ASP A 572 -23.15 -7.02 -20.12
N CYS A 573 -22.08 -7.69 -19.67
CA CYS A 573 -21.31 -7.29 -18.48
C CYS A 573 -19.90 -6.82 -18.82
N GLU A 574 -19.30 -6.03 -17.92
CA GLU A 574 -17.93 -5.54 -18.03
C GLU A 574 -17.08 -6.12 -16.90
N PHE A 575 -15.91 -6.65 -17.24
CA PHE A 575 -14.90 -7.12 -16.31
C PHE A 575 -13.72 -6.16 -16.33
N GLN A 576 -13.39 -5.62 -15.16
CA GLN A 576 -12.12 -4.96 -14.93
C GLN A 576 -10.96 -5.98 -15.02
N ALA A 577 -9.73 -5.55 -14.72
CA ALA A 577 -8.58 -6.45 -14.76
C ALA A 577 -8.78 -7.63 -13.80
N THR A 578 -8.78 -8.86 -14.33
CA THR A 578 -9.02 -10.07 -13.55
C THR A 578 -8.15 -11.22 -14.06
N GLY A 579 -7.74 -12.13 -13.16
CA GLY A 579 -7.13 -13.40 -13.54
C GLY A 579 -8.07 -14.59 -13.47
N LEU A 580 -7.64 -15.71 -14.03
CA LEU A 580 -8.27 -17.02 -13.91
C LEU A 580 -7.60 -17.90 -12.85
N LYS A 581 -6.64 -17.37 -12.09
CA LYS A 581 -5.88 -18.14 -11.10
C LYS A 581 -6.78 -18.93 -10.15
N ASN A 582 -6.60 -20.26 -10.11
CA ASN A 582 -7.40 -21.20 -9.32
C ASN A 582 -8.91 -21.17 -9.61
N ALA A 583 -9.33 -20.59 -10.75
CA ALA A 583 -10.73 -20.54 -11.14
C ALA A 583 -11.18 -21.88 -11.72
N ARG A 584 -12.44 -22.24 -11.44
CA ARG A 584 -13.14 -23.38 -12.04
C ARG A 584 -14.40 -22.89 -12.73
N ILE A 585 -14.40 -22.91 -14.05
CA ILE A 585 -15.48 -22.36 -14.89
C ILE A 585 -16.01 -23.46 -15.80
N VAL A 586 -17.15 -24.04 -15.42
CA VAL A 586 -17.75 -25.20 -16.09
C VAL A 586 -19.12 -24.84 -16.66
N ASP A 587 -19.43 -25.27 -17.88
CA ASP A 587 -20.72 -25.06 -18.54
C ASP A 587 -21.23 -23.60 -18.45
N THR A 588 -20.33 -22.63 -18.51
CA THR A 588 -20.63 -21.20 -18.30
C THR A 588 -20.60 -20.45 -19.61
N GLU A 589 -21.62 -19.64 -19.87
CA GLU A 589 -21.72 -18.82 -21.09
C GLU A 589 -21.47 -17.36 -20.75
N PHE A 590 -20.47 -16.75 -21.38
CA PHE A 590 -20.27 -15.31 -21.40
C PHE A 590 -20.77 -14.78 -22.74
N ARG A 591 -21.65 -13.79 -22.74
CA ARG A 591 -22.27 -13.24 -23.95
C ARG A 591 -22.21 -11.73 -23.99
N ARG A 592 -21.62 -11.16 -25.04
CA ARG A 592 -21.45 -9.70 -25.18
C ARG A 592 -20.81 -9.07 -23.95
N CYS A 593 -19.86 -9.79 -23.34
CA CYS A 593 -19.10 -9.28 -22.21
C CYS A 593 -17.81 -8.63 -22.70
N ARG A 594 -17.33 -7.62 -21.97
CA ARG A 594 -16.03 -6.99 -22.21
C ARG A 594 -15.08 -7.29 -21.07
N PHE A 595 -13.86 -7.70 -21.38
CA PHE A 595 -12.78 -7.92 -20.43
C PHE A 595 -11.65 -6.95 -20.73
N HIS A 596 -11.35 -6.04 -19.79
CA HIS A 596 -10.27 -5.07 -19.99
C HIS A 596 -8.87 -5.70 -19.92
N ARG A 597 -8.71 -6.70 -19.05
CA ARG A 597 -7.49 -7.50 -18.95
C ARG A 597 -7.86 -8.84 -18.34
N LEU A 598 -7.41 -9.92 -18.97
CA LEU A 598 -7.61 -11.29 -18.50
C LEU A 598 -6.26 -11.99 -18.38
N GLU A 599 -6.00 -12.58 -17.21
CA GLU A 599 -4.78 -13.33 -16.92
C GLU A 599 -5.04 -14.83 -16.83
N ASP A 600 -4.04 -15.63 -17.16
CA ASP A 600 -4.09 -17.09 -17.15
C ASP A 600 -4.13 -17.71 -15.73
N GLY A 601 -4.10 -19.05 -15.68
CA GLY A 601 -3.97 -19.81 -14.42
C GLY A 601 -5.25 -20.49 -13.95
N ALA A 602 -6.20 -20.75 -14.84
CA ALA A 602 -7.39 -21.53 -14.52
C ALA A 602 -7.02 -22.92 -13.98
N ASP A 603 -7.73 -23.37 -12.95
CA ASP A 603 -7.65 -24.77 -12.53
C ASP A 603 -8.46 -25.64 -13.51
N THR A 604 -9.61 -25.16 -13.96
CA THR A 604 -10.41 -25.84 -14.98
C THR A 604 -11.31 -24.87 -15.74
N VAL A 605 -11.26 -24.93 -17.06
CA VAL A 605 -12.31 -24.38 -17.95
C VAL A 605 -12.84 -25.52 -18.82
N ALA A 606 -14.15 -25.79 -18.75
CA ALA A 606 -14.73 -26.90 -19.50
C ALA A 606 -16.17 -26.60 -19.93
N GLY A 607 -16.50 -26.82 -21.20
CA GLY A 607 -17.85 -26.57 -21.73
C GLY A 607 -18.28 -25.09 -21.69
N SER A 608 -17.33 -24.18 -21.46
CA SER A 608 -17.59 -22.75 -21.29
C SER A 608 -17.32 -21.98 -22.58
N THR A 609 -18.18 -21.01 -22.89
CA THR A 609 -18.19 -20.32 -24.19
C THR A 609 -18.14 -18.81 -24.01
N LEU A 610 -17.36 -18.13 -24.86
CA LEU A 610 -17.38 -16.67 -25.05
C LEU A 610 -18.09 -16.38 -26.38
N LEU A 611 -19.30 -15.83 -26.30
CA LEU A 611 -20.15 -15.44 -27.43
C LEU A 611 -20.10 -13.93 -27.62
N ASP A 612 -19.54 -13.47 -28.74
CA ASP A 612 -19.42 -12.04 -29.05
C ASP A 612 -18.76 -11.22 -27.91
N CYS A 613 -17.81 -11.82 -27.19
CA CYS A 613 -17.08 -11.13 -26.13
C CYS A 613 -15.82 -10.44 -26.67
N ASP A 614 -15.52 -9.30 -26.06
CA ASP A 614 -14.30 -8.54 -26.31
C ASP A 614 -13.31 -8.69 -25.16
N VAL A 615 -12.04 -8.88 -25.48
CA VAL A 615 -10.95 -9.04 -24.51
C VAL A 615 -9.83 -8.10 -24.96
N ASP A 616 -9.73 -6.94 -24.32
CA ASP A 616 -8.82 -5.86 -24.70
C ASP A 616 -7.35 -6.31 -24.54
N GLN A 617 -7.05 -7.12 -23.53
CA GLN A 617 -5.70 -7.62 -23.23
C GLN A 617 -5.73 -9.02 -22.60
N TRP A 618 -4.85 -9.91 -23.08
CA TRP A 618 -4.53 -11.20 -22.47
C TRP A 618 -3.12 -11.18 -21.85
N VAL A 619 -2.92 -11.80 -20.68
CA VAL A 619 -1.59 -11.96 -20.05
C VAL A 619 -1.38 -13.42 -19.68
N GLY A 620 -0.39 -14.06 -20.31
CA GLY A 620 0.01 -15.44 -19.99
C GLY A 620 1.27 -15.53 -19.13
N GLU A 621 1.76 -16.75 -18.88
CA GLU A 621 3.01 -17.01 -18.17
C GLU A 621 4.20 -16.21 -18.74
N GLY A 622 4.63 -15.16 -18.02
CA GLY A 622 5.77 -14.32 -18.38
C GLY A 622 5.55 -12.79 -18.36
N ASP A 623 4.41 -12.31 -17.86
CA ASP A 623 4.08 -10.87 -17.69
C ASP A 623 4.09 -10.02 -18.99
N VAL A 624 4.00 -10.65 -20.17
CA VAL A 624 3.90 -9.94 -21.45
C VAL A 624 2.45 -9.91 -21.94
N GLY A 625 1.88 -8.71 -22.05
CA GLY A 625 0.53 -8.50 -22.57
C GLY A 625 0.40 -8.75 -24.07
N VAL A 626 -0.66 -9.47 -24.45
CA VAL A 626 -1.09 -9.73 -25.83
C VAL A 626 -2.35 -8.91 -26.11
N TYR A 627 -2.32 -8.09 -27.16
CA TYR A 627 -3.43 -7.20 -27.57
C TYR A 627 -4.03 -7.59 -28.93
N ASP A 628 -3.34 -8.45 -29.69
CA ASP A 628 -3.80 -8.86 -31.02
C ASP A 628 -5.01 -9.82 -30.89
N PRO A 629 -6.18 -9.50 -31.48
CA PRO A 629 -7.39 -10.30 -31.31
C PRO A 629 -7.23 -11.77 -31.71
N ALA A 630 -6.45 -12.08 -32.76
CA ALA A 630 -6.25 -13.46 -33.21
C ALA A 630 -5.38 -14.26 -32.23
N ARG A 631 -4.36 -13.62 -31.63
CA ARG A 631 -3.56 -14.23 -30.57
C ARG A 631 -4.33 -14.38 -29.26
N VAL A 632 -5.17 -13.41 -28.90
CA VAL A 632 -6.05 -13.49 -27.74
C VAL A 632 -7.04 -14.66 -27.89
N CYS A 633 -7.70 -14.80 -29.04
CA CYS A 633 -8.61 -15.93 -29.29
C CYS A 633 -7.91 -17.29 -29.19
N ARG A 634 -6.67 -17.41 -29.68
CA ARG A 634 -5.88 -18.64 -29.54
C ARG A 634 -5.57 -18.95 -28.08
N ALA A 635 -5.08 -17.96 -27.33
CA ALA A 635 -4.77 -18.15 -25.91
C ALA A 635 -6.00 -18.56 -25.08
N LEU A 636 -7.17 -17.97 -25.34
CA LEU A 636 -8.42 -18.36 -24.70
C LEU A 636 -8.84 -19.80 -25.02
N ALA A 637 -8.61 -20.24 -26.26
CA ALA A 637 -8.88 -21.61 -26.66
C ALA A 637 -7.93 -22.61 -26.00
N ASP A 638 -6.65 -22.24 -25.84
CA ASP A 638 -5.65 -23.05 -25.14
C ASP A 638 -6.00 -23.23 -23.64
N GLU A 639 -6.63 -22.24 -23.03
CA GLU A 639 -7.17 -22.32 -21.66
C GLU A 639 -8.48 -23.12 -21.53
N GLY A 640 -9.11 -23.49 -22.65
CA GLY A 640 -10.29 -24.36 -22.68
C GLY A 640 -11.62 -23.66 -22.97
N PHE A 641 -11.62 -22.37 -23.32
CA PHE A 641 -12.83 -21.69 -23.78
C PHE A 641 -13.15 -21.99 -25.24
N ARG A 642 -14.44 -22.08 -25.55
CA ARG A 642 -14.93 -21.98 -26.93
C ARG A 642 -15.20 -20.51 -27.26
N VAL A 643 -14.52 -19.94 -28.25
CA VAL A 643 -14.72 -18.55 -28.66
C VAL A 643 -15.51 -18.51 -29.97
N ASP A 644 -16.75 -18.04 -29.94
CA ASP A 644 -17.59 -17.85 -31.12
C ASP A 644 -17.85 -16.33 -31.29
N ARG A 645 -17.39 -15.77 -32.43
CA ARG A 645 -17.56 -14.36 -32.79
C ARG A 645 -18.35 -14.23 -34.08
N SER A 646 -19.27 -13.26 -34.12
CA SER A 646 -20.06 -12.92 -35.30
C SER A 646 -19.25 -12.25 -36.42
N GLU A 647 -18.10 -11.65 -36.12
CA GLU A 647 -17.16 -11.09 -37.11
C GLU A 647 -15.91 -11.99 -37.27
N PRO A 648 -15.48 -12.32 -38.50
CA PRO A 648 -14.30 -13.13 -38.73
C PRO A 648 -13.03 -12.38 -38.34
N VAL A 649 -12.27 -12.94 -37.41
CA VAL A 649 -10.93 -12.44 -37.08
C VAL A 649 -10.00 -12.78 -38.25
N ALA A 650 -9.41 -11.77 -38.88
CA ALA A 650 -8.40 -11.98 -39.89
C ALA A 650 -7.23 -12.79 -39.29
N THR A 651 -6.99 -13.98 -39.82
CA THR A 651 -5.78 -14.74 -39.51
C THR A 651 -4.59 -13.94 -40.02
N PRO A 652 -3.61 -13.59 -39.17
CA PRO A 652 -2.34 -13.09 -39.68
C PRO A 652 -1.74 -14.18 -40.57
N ASP A 653 -1.31 -13.83 -41.78
CA ASP A 653 -0.51 -14.73 -42.61
C ASP A 653 0.68 -15.22 -41.76
N ASP A 654 0.75 -16.54 -41.60
CA ASP A 654 1.86 -17.24 -40.96
C ASP A 654 3.11 -17.08 -41.84
N GLU A 655 3.85 -15.94 -41.79
CA GLU A 655 5.25 -15.91 -42.27
C GLU A 655 6.14 -14.68 -41.95
N GLU A 656 5.73 -13.69 -41.14
CA GLU A 656 6.72 -12.70 -40.65
C GLU A 656 7.34 -13.15 -39.33
N ARG A 657 8.39 -13.97 -39.45
CA ARG A 657 9.47 -13.96 -38.45
C ARG A 657 10.04 -12.54 -38.43
N ALA A 658 9.53 -11.68 -37.56
CA ALA A 658 10.10 -10.37 -37.29
C ALA A 658 11.61 -10.55 -37.09
N VAL A 659 12.41 -10.03 -38.02
CA VAL A 659 13.85 -9.94 -37.87
C VAL A 659 14.07 -9.10 -36.62
N VAL A 660 14.64 -9.71 -35.57
CA VAL A 660 14.92 -9.01 -34.33
C VAL A 660 16.00 -7.98 -34.63
N ASP A 661 15.61 -6.70 -34.73
CA ASP A 661 16.56 -5.60 -34.84
C ASP A 661 17.34 -5.53 -33.53
N ALA A 662 18.60 -5.93 -33.60
CA ALA A 662 19.47 -6.04 -32.44
C ALA A 662 19.78 -4.67 -31.82
N GLU A 663 19.71 -3.58 -32.59
CA GLU A 663 19.90 -2.20 -32.13
C GLU A 663 18.65 -1.68 -31.42
N ALA A 664 17.47 -1.98 -31.96
CA ALA A 664 16.19 -1.69 -31.32
C ALA A 664 16.10 -2.38 -29.95
N GLU A 665 16.50 -3.65 -29.86
CA GLU A 665 16.52 -4.39 -28.60
C GLU A 665 17.48 -3.77 -27.56
N MET A 666 18.65 -3.27 -28.00
CA MET A 666 19.57 -2.54 -27.12
C MET A 666 18.98 -1.21 -26.65
N ALA A 667 18.35 -0.46 -27.55
CA ALA A 667 17.69 0.80 -27.21
C ALA A 667 16.55 0.56 -26.21
N GLU A 668 15.69 -0.44 -26.43
CA GLU A 668 14.63 -0.82 -25.49
C GLU A 668 15.18 -1.19 -24.12
N ARG A 669 16.21 -2.05 -24.07
CA ARG A 669 16.87 -2.42 -22.80
C ARG A 669 17.46 -1.21 -22.10
N ALA A 670 18.10 -0.30 -22.83
CA ALA A 670 18.67 0.93 -22.27
C ALA A 670 17.60 1.89 -21.73
N LEU A 671 16.51 2.10 -22.48
CA LEU A 671 15.40 2.98 -22.09
C LEU A 671 14.65 2.44 -20.86
N ARG A 672 14.49 1.12 -20.73
CA ARG A 672 13.88 0.49 -19.54
C ARG A 672 14.63 0.78 -18.25
N ILE A 673 15.94 1.06 -18.29
CA ILE A 673 16.74 1.39 -17.09
C ILE A 673 16.21 2.67 -16.41
N PHE A 674 15.72 3.63 -17.20
CA PHE A 674 15.17 4.88 -16.68
C PHE A 674 13.86 4.70 -15.90
N MET A 675 13.24 3.51 -15.95
CA MET A 675 12.06 3.19 -15.13
C MET A 675 12.36 3.17 -13.63
N ARG A 676 13.64 3.18 -13.23
CA ARG A 676 14.04 3.11 -11.82
C ARG A 676 14.87 4.29 -11.33
N ALA A 677 15.28 5.17 -12.25
CA ALA A 677 15.99 6.40 -11.91
C ALA A 677 15.86 7.42 -13.04
N THR A 678 15.71 8.71 -12.68
CA THR A 678 15.58 9.79 -13.67
C THR A 678 16.90 10.11 -14.38
N HIS A 679 18.03 9.76 -13.77
CA HIS A 679 19.38 9.94 -14.32
C HIS A 679 20.18 8.65 -14.18
N ILE A 680 20.89 8.27 -15.23
CA ILE A 680 21.65 7.01 -15.30
C ILE A 680 23.13 7.31 -15.55
N ASN A 681 24.00 6.66 -14.79
CA ASN A 681 25.46 6.72 -14.96
C ASN A 681 25.91 5.78 -16.10
N ASP A 682 27.00 6.13 -16.78
CA ASP A 682 27.63 5.27 -17.81
C ASP A 682 27.97 3.86 -17.29
N VAL A 683 28.39 3.74 -16.02
CA VAL A 683 28.64 2.46 -15.35
C VAL A 683 27.40 1.56 -15.32
N VAL A 684 26.22 2.14 -15.08
CA VAL A 684 24.95 1.39 -15.03
C VAL A 684 24.59 0.86 -16.41
N PHE A 685 24.73 1.67 -17.47
CA PHE A 685 24.55 1.20 -18.85
C PHE A 685 25.51 0.06 -19.20
N ARG A 686 26.81 0.21 -18.88
CA ARG A 686 27.81 -0.83 -19.15
C ARG A 686 27.46 -2.14 -18.46
N HIS A 687 27.04 -2.08 -17.21
CA HIS A 687 26.64 -3.28 -16.47
C HIS A 687 25.39 -3.93 -17.06
N LYS A 688 24.37 -3.14 -17.41
CA LYS A 688 23.07 -3.63 -17.91
C LYS A 688 23.13 -4.22 -19.31
N LEU A 689 23.90 -3.60 -20.18
CA LEU A 689 24.05 -4.02 -21.57
C LEU A 689 25.13 -5.11 -21.72
N GLY A 690 25.95 -5.33 -20.69
CA GLY A 690 26.94 -6.40 -20.63
C GLY A 690 27.92 -6.33 -21.80
N GLN A 691 28.05 -7.43 -22.54
CA GLN A 691 28.96 -7.51 -23.70
C GLN A 691 28.59 -6.54 -24.83
N ARG A 692 27.31 -6.13 -24.91
CA ARG A 692 26.81 -5.20 -25.93
C ARG A 692 26.92 -3.73 -25.53
N ALA A 693 27.52 -3.44 -24.37
CA ALA A 693 27.67 -2.07 -23.89
C ALA A 693 28.46 -1.19 -24.87
N ASN A 694 29.59 -1.67 -25.40
CA ASN A 694 30.41 -0.89 -26.33
C ASN A 694 29.63 -0.58 -27.62
N GLU A 695 28.94 -1.59 -28.17
CA GLU A 695 28.07 -1.44 -29.34
C GLU A 695 26.98 -0.38 -29.11
N PHE A 696 26.36 -0.36 -27.94
CA PHE A 696 25.41 0.69 -27.57
C PHE A 696 26.05 2.08 -27.50
N PHE A 697 27.22 2.23 -26.86
CA PHE A 697 27.88 3.54 -26.74
C PHE A 697 28.38 4.08 -28.09
N ASP A 698 28.77 3.18 -29.00
CA ASP A 698 29.35 3.55 -30.29
C ASP A 698 28.28 3.77 -31.37
N VAL A 699 27.14 3.06 -31.33
CA VAL A 699 26.14 3.04 -32.41
C VAL A 699 24.79 3.61 -31.97
N VAL A 700 24.18 3.07 -30.90
CA VAL A 700 22.81 3.39 -30.52
C VAL A 700 22.69 4.72 -29.75
N LEU A 701 23.58 4.95 -28.78
CA LEU A 701 23.56 6.14 -27.94
C LEU A 701 23.71 7.44 -28.74
N PRO A 702 24.63 7.56 -29.73
CA PRO A 702 24.72 8.74 -30.57
C PRO A 702 23.41 9.07 -31.29
N GLU A 703 22.70 8.07 -31.82
CA GLU A 703 21.39 8.26 -32.45
C GLU A 703 20.34 8.75 -31.45
N LEU A 704 20.26 8.14 -30.25
CA LEU A 704 19.34 8.58 -29.21
C LEU A 704 19.61 10.02 -28.73
N LEU A 705 20.89 10.45 -28.67
CA LEU A 705 21.28 11.81 -28.34
C LEU A 705 20.95 12.79 -29.49
N ALA A 706 21.30 12.45 -30.72
CA ALA A 706 21.08 13.29 -31.91
C ALA A 706 19.59 13.57 -32.14
N ARG A 707 18.74 12.58 -31.86
CA ARG A 707 17.27 12.67 -32.01
C ARG A 707 16.58 13.31 -30.80
N GLY A 708 17.34 13.64 -29.76
CA GLY A 708 16.85 14.28 -28.55
C GLY A 708 15.99 13.37 -27.66
N ILE A 709 16.19 12.05 -27.73
CA ILE A 709 15.55 11.08 -26.84
C ILE A 709 16.29 11.03 -25.51
N LEU A 710 17.63 11.08 -25.56
CA LEU A 710 18.51 11.20 -24.40
C LEU A 710 19.22 12.56 -24.39
N GLU A 711 19.55 13.04 -23.20
CA GLU A 711 20.38 14.23 -23.00
C GLU A 711 21.52 13.91 -22.03
N GLN A 712 22.73 14.38 -22.34
CA GLN A 712 23.89 14.28 -21.46
C GLN A 712 23.87 15.39 -20.41
N VAL A 713 24.04 15.03 -19.14
CA VAL A 713 23.96 15.96 -17.99
C VAL A 713 25.28 15.94 -17.21
N PRO A 714 25.80 17.09 -16.76
CA PRO A 714 27.01 17.15 -15.95
C PRO A 714 26.84 16.44 -14.60
N TYR A 715 27.86 15.66 -14.20
CA TYR A 715 27.90 14.96 -12.92
C TYR A 715 28.17 15.94 -11.77
N ARG A 716 27.26 15.99 -10.78
CA ARG A 716 27.37 16.88 -9.60
C ARG A 716 28.09 16.26 -8.39
N GLY A 717 28.62 15.04 -8.50
CA GLY A 717 29.35 14.34 -7.42
C GLY A 717 30.88 14.45 -7.53
N SER A 718 31.61 13.84 -6.59
CA SER A 718 33.08 13.75 -6.64
C SER A 718 33.53 12.63 -7.58
N GLY A 719 33.66 12.92 -8.89
CA GLY A 719 34.15 11.98 -9.90
C GLY A 719 34.07 12.53 -11.34
N ARG A 720 34.79 11.90 -12.28
CA ARG A 720 34.65 12.12 -13.73
C ARG A 720 33.76 11.02 -14.33
N GLY A 721 32.45 11.14 -14.17
CA GLY A 721 31.45 10.26 -14.80
C GLY A 721 30.52 11.05 -15.69
N THR A 722 29.93 10.39 -16.70
CA THR A 722 28.88 10.99 -17.53
C THR A 722 27.52 10.47 -17.09
N ARG A 723 26.54 11.37 -16.93
CA ARG A 723 25.13 11.03 -16.67
C ARG A 723 24.26 11.33 -17.88
N TYR A 724 23.22 10.54 -18.04
CA TYR A 724 22.20 10.70 -19.07
C TYR A 724 20.83 10.82 -18.42
N LYS A 725 19.93 11.60 -19.02
CA LYS A 725 18.51 11.67 -18.67
C LYS A 725 17.64 11.47 -19.91
N LEU A 726 16.39 11.08 -19.70
CA LEU A 726 15.38 11.10 -20.76
C LEU A 726 14.99 12.54 -21.10
N ASN A 727 14.81 12.81 -22.39
CA ASN A 727 14.28 14.08 -22.90
C ASN A 727 12.91 13.88 -23.61
N VAL A 728 12.33 12.69 -23.46
CA VAL A 728 10.96 12.35 -23.86
C VAL A 728 10.15 11.89 -22.65
N PRO A 729 8.81 12.05 -22.64
CA PRO A 729 7.97 11.57 -21.55
C PRO A 729 8.09 10.06 -21.39
N MET A 730 8.22 9.61 -20.14
CA MET A 730 8.31 8.19 -19.81
C MET A 730 7.05 7.42 -20.17
N GLN A 731 5.88 8.07 -20.13
CA GLN A 731 4.64 7.45 -20.60
C GLN A 731 4.73 6.99 -22.06
N ARG A 732 5.39 7.77 -22.93
CA ARG A 732 5.58 7.37 -24.33
C ARG A 732 6.51 6.17 -24.46
N ILE A 733 7.57 6.11 -23.65
CA ILE A 733 8.46 4.94 -23.62
C ILE A 733 7.67 3.70 -23.18
N ALA A 734 6.85 3.81 -22.14
CA ALA A 734 6.02 2.72 -21.65
C ALA A 734 4.97 2.25 -22.68
N GLU A 735 4.49 3.14 -23.56
CA GLU A 735 3.55 2.81 -24.64
C GLU A 735 4.23 2.14 -25.84
N VAL A 736 5.45 2.56 -26.20
CA VAL A 736 6.13 2.14 -27.43
C VAL A 736 7.00 0.89 -27.23
N VAL A 737 7.73 0.79 -26.12
CA VAL A 737 8.70 -0.31 -25.84
C VAL A 737 8.08 -1.72 -25.71
N PRO A 738 6.80 -1.92 -25.35
CA PRO A 738 6.19 -3.25 -25.38
C PRO A 738 5.92 -3.81 -26.79
N ALA A 739 5.92 -2.97 -27.83
CA ALA A 739 5.61 -3.39 -29.20
C ALA A 739 6.78 -4.16 -29.84
N ARG A 740 6.64 -5.48 -29.99
CA ARG A 740 7.67 -6.31 -30.66
C ARG A 740 7.72 -6.04 -32.17
N GLY A 741 8.93 -6.12 -32.74
CA GLY A 741 9.19 -6.09 -34.18
C GLY A 741 9.50 -4.72 -34.77
N LEU A 742 9.85 -3.73 -33.94
CA LEU A 742 10.26 -2.40 -34.41
C LEU A 742 11.73 -2.38 -34.79
N THR A 743 12.07 -1.65 -35.86
CA THR A 743 13.45 -1.23 -36.10
C THR A 743 13.84 -0.08 -35.17
N LEU A 744 15.14 0.21 -35.02
CA LEU A 744 15.60 1.36 -34.24
C LEU A 744 14.99 2.67 -34.79
N ALA A 745 14.82 2.77 -36.11
CA ALA A 745 14.20 3.92 -36.76
C ALA A 745 12.71 4.06 -36.37
N ASP A 746 11.94 2.96 -36.40
CA ASP A 746 10.53 2.95 -36.02
C ASP A 746 10.35 3.31 -34.53
N LEU A 747 11.25 2.81 -33.68
CA LEU A 747 11.28 3.12 -32.25
C LEU A 747 11.51 4.62 -32.03
N ILE A 748 12.50 5.21 -32.69
CA ILE A 748 12.82 6.64 -32.59
C ILE A 748 11.66 7.52 -33.09
N GLU A 749 11.03 7.14 -34.21
CA GLU A 749 9.90 7.86 -34.79
C GLU A 749 8.70 7.86 -33.85
N LYS A 750 8.33 6.69 -33.32
CA LYS A 750 7.20 6.54 -32.38
C LYS A 750 7.42 7.28 -31.06
N LEU A 751 8.67 7.42 -30.62
CA LEU A 751 9.01 8.22 -29.43
C LEU A 751 8.96 9.73 -29.68
N GLY A 752 8.83 10.15 -30.95
CA GLY A 752 8.75 11.56 -31.34
C GLY A 752 10.11 12.26 -31.38
N GLY A 753 11.18 11.52 -31.67
CA GLY A 753 12.51 12.10 -31.90
C GLY A 753 12.48 13.11 -33.05
N ARG A 754 13.30 14.16 -32.99
CA ARG A 754 13.38 15.15 -34.08
C ARG A 754 13.75 14.45 -35.39
N SER A 755 12.99 14.67 -36.46
CA SER A 755 13.36 14.18 -37.79
C SER A 755 14.62 14.91 -38.25
N GLY A 756 15.74 14.19 -38.38
CA GLY A 756 16.97 14.69 -38.97
C GLY A 756 16.79 14.94 -40.46
N ARG A 757 16.09 16.03 -40.79
CA ARG A 757 16.18 16.77 -42.04
C ARG A 757 15.85 18.23 -41.72
N GLU A 758 16.85 18.92 -41.18
CA GLU A 758 17.20 20.31 -41.49
C GLU A 758 18.62 20.61 -41.01
#